data_AF-Q15020-F1
#
_entry.id   AF-Q15020-F1
#
_cell.length_a   1.000
_cell.length_b   1.000
_cell.length_c   1.000
_cell.angle_alpha   90.00
_cell.angle_beta   90.00
_cell.angle_gamma   90.00
#
_symmetry.space_group_name_H-M   'P 1'
#
loop_
_entity.id
_entity.type
_entity.pdbx_description
1 polymer ?
#
loop_
_entity_poly.entity_id
_entity_poly.type
_entity_poly.pdbx_seq_one_letter_code
_entity_poly.pdbx_strand_id
1 'polypeptide(L)'
;MATAAETSASEPEAESKAGPKADGEEDEVKAARTRRKVLSRAVAAATYKTMGPAWDQQEEGVSESDGDEYAMASSAESSPGEYEWEYDEEEEKNQLEIERLEEQLSINVYDYNCHVDLIRLLRLEGELTKVRMARQKMSEIFPLTEELWLEWLHDEISMAQDGLDREHVYDLFEKAVKDYICPNIWLEYGQYSVGGIGQKGGLEKVRSVFERALSSVGLHMTKGLALWEAYREFESAIVEAARLEKVHSLFRRQLAIPLYDMEATFAEYEEWSEDPIPESVIQNYNKALQQLEKYKPYEEALLQAEAPRLAEYQAYIDFEMKIGDPARIQLIFERALVENCLVPDLWIRYSQYLDRQLKVKDLVLSVHNRAIRNCPWTVALWSRYLLAMERHGVDHQVISVTFEKALNAGFIQATDYVEIWQAYLDYLRRRVDFKQDSSKELEELRAAFTRALEYLKQEVEERFNESGDPSCVIMQNWARIEARLCNNMQKARELWDSIMTRGNAKYANMWLEYYNLERAHGDTQHCRKALHRAVQCTSDYPEHVCEVLLTMERTEGSLEDWDIAVQKTETRLARVNEQRMKAAEKEAALVQQEEEKAEQRKRARAEKKALKKKKKIRGPEKRGADEDDEKEWGDDEEEQPSKRRRVENSIPAAGETQNVEVAAGPAGKCAAVDVEPPSKQKEKAASLKRDMPKVLHDSSKDSITVFVSNLPYSMQEPDTKLRPLFEACGEVVQIRPIFSNRGDFRGYCYVEFKEEKSALQALEMDRKSVEGRPMFVSPCVDKSKNPDFKVFRYSTSLEKHKLFISGLPFSCTKEELEEICKAHGTVKDLRLVTNRAGKPKGLAYVEYENESQASQAVMKMDGMTIKENIIKVAISNPPQRKVPEKPETRKAPGGPMLLPQTYGARGKGRTQLSLLPRALQRPSAAAPQAENGPAAAPAVAAPAATEAPKMSNADFAKLFLRK
;
A
#
# COMPACT_ATOMS: atom_id res chain seq x y z
N MET A 1 24.75 62.46 2.73
CA MET A 1 23.98 63.70 2.48
C MET A 1 22.54 63.44 2.92
N ALA A 2 21.85 64.43 3.51
CA ALA A 2 20.43 64.45 3.93
C ALA A 2 19.94 63.27 4.85
N THR A 3 19.62 63.44 6.15
CA THR A 3 18.47 64.14 6.79
C THR A 3 17.09 63.52 6.44
N ALA A 4 16.29 62.98 7.37
CA ALA A 4 15.60 63.60 8.55
C ALA A 4 14.53 64.63 8.10
N ALA A 5 13.35 64.83 8.71
CA ALA A 5 12.74 64.42 10.01
C ALA A 5 11.17 64.50 9.82
N GLU A 6 10.21 64.50 10.77
CA GLU A 6 9.93 63.90 12.10
C GLU A 6 8.64 64.61 12.69
N THR A 7 8.09 64.20 13.85
CA THR A 7 7.02 64.89 14.66
C THR A 7 5.56 64.94 14.09
N SER A 8 4.48 65.25 14.85
CA SER A 8 4.03 64.97 16.26
C SER A 8 2.59 65.53 16.51
N ALA A 9 1.94 65.16 17.65
CA ALA A 9 0.75 65.78 18.30
C ALA A 9 -0.65 65.64 17.62
N SER A 10 -1.82 65.65 18.30
CA SER A 10 -2.18 65.50 19.75
C SER A 10 -3.71 65.25 19.96
N GLU A 11 -4.11 64.77 21.15
CA GLU A 11 -5.51 64.45 21.59
C GLU A 11 -6.35 65.70 22.00
N PRO A 12 -7.66 65.59 22.33
CA PRO A 12 -8.10 65.22 23.71
C PRO A 12 -9.44 64.44 23.84
N GLU A 13 -9.82 64.11 25.09
CA GLU A 13 -10.91 63.21 25.54
C GLU A 13 -12.30 63.87 25.79
N ALA A 14 -13.36 63.05 25.91
CA ALA A 14 -14.56 63.32 26.74
C ALA A 14 -15.41 62.04 27.02
N GLU A 15 -15.84 61.80 28.27
CA GLU A 15 -16.72 60.68 28.67
C GLU A 15 -18.21 61.06 28.76
N SER A 16 -19.16 60.11 28.55
CA SER A 16 -20.36 59.97 29.41
C SER A 16 -21.15 58.66 29.23
N LYS A 17 -21.72 58.19 30.34
CA LYS A 17 -22.18 56.82 30.65
C LYS A 17 -23.61 56.44 30.19
N ALA A 18 -23.74 55.14 29.82
CA ALA A 18 -24.73 54.14 30.28
C ALA A 18 -26.17 54.02 29.71
N GLY A 19 -26.42 52.82 29.14
CA GLY A 19 -27.70 52.08 29.20
C GLY A 19 -28.67 52.25 28.02
N PRO A 20 -29.61 51.31 27.78
CA PRO A 20 -29.98 50.13 28.59
C PRO A 20 -29.59 48.77 27.94
N LYS A 21 -30.03 47.66 28.55
CA LYS A 21 -30.00 46.32 27.95
C LYS A 21 -31.15 46.12 26.95
N ALA A 22 -30.95 45.24 25.98
CA ALA A 22 -31.99 44.47 25.33
C ALA A 22 -31.52 43.01 25.20
N ASP A 23 -32.46 42.08 25.28
CA ASP A 23 -32.27 40.64 25.13
C ASP A 23 -32.08 40.30 23.62
N GLY A 24 -31.59 39.14 23.19
CA GLY A 24 -31.30 37.89 23.93
C GLY A 24 -31.95 36.71 23.23
N GLU A 25 -31.52 36.42 22.00
CA GLU A 25 -32.14 35.42 21.12
C GLU A 25 -31.06 34.45 20.57
N GLU A 26 -30.79 33.40 21.35
CA GLU A 26 -30.08 32.20 20.88
C GLU A 26 -31.13 31.20 20.35
N ASP A 27 -31.22 30.94 19.03
CA ASP A 27 -31.57 29.61 18.46
C ASP A 27 -31.68 29.61 16.91
N GLU A 28 -30.56 29.43 16.18
CA GLU A 28 -30.63 28.82 14.83
C GLU A 28 -29.39 28.00 14.37
N VAL A 29 -28.50 27.59 15.28
CA VAL A 29 -27.31 26.77 14.93
C VAL A 29 -27.22 25.47 15.74
N LYS A 30 -28.35 24.77 15.91
CA LYS A 30 -28.43 23.46 16.61
C LYS A 30 -29.41 22.44 16.02
N ALA A 31 -29.83 22.61 14.77
CA ALA A 31 -30.85 21.78 14.10
C ALA A 31 -30.35 20.95 12.89
N ALA A 32 -29.06 20.59 12.84
CA ALA A 32 -28.44 19.88 11.71
C ALA A 32 -27.66 18.61 12.11
N ARG A 33 -28.25 17.75 12.94
CA ARG A 33 -27.71 16.41 13.23
C ARG A 33 -28.81 15.35 13.04
N THR A 34 -28.48 14.28 12.30
CA THR A 34 -29.36 13.16 11.89
C THR A 34 -30.28 13.45 10.67
N ARG A 35 -30.24 12.53 9.67
CA ARG A 35 -31.08 12.41 8.42
C ARG A 35 -30.66 13.14 7.12
N ARG A 36 -29.52 12.75 6.55
CA ARG A 36 -29.20 12.58 5.10
C ARG A 36 -27.90 11.75 5.02
N LYS A 37 -27.49 11.00 3.98
CA LYS A 37 -28.12 10.27 2.84
C LYS A 37 -28.99 10.96 1.76
N VAL A 38 -28.92 10.32 0.57
CA VAL A 38 -29.73 10.46 -0.67
C VAL A 38 -29.64 11.81 -1.42
N LEU A 39 -28.96 11.72 -2.56
CA LEU A 39 -29.04 12.49 -3.82
C LEU A 39 -28.59 13.97 -3.92
N SER A 40 -28.02 14.21 -5.11
CA SER A 40 -28.05 15.41 -5.97
C SER A 40 -27.41 16.73 -5.51
N ARG A 41 -26.25 17.03 -6.13
CA ARG A 41 -26.07 18.08 -7.16
C ARG A 41 -26.65 19.48 -6.84
N ALA A 42 -25.79 20.44 -6.48
CA ALA A 42 -25.49 21.63 -7.31
C ALA A 42 -24.54 22.67 -6.64
N VAL A 43 -23.92 23.51 -7.48
CA VAL A 43 -23.23 24.80 -7.23
C VAL A 43 -22.02 24.84 -6.28
N ALA A 44 -20.84 24.96 -6.88
CA ALA A 44 -19.70 25.69 -6.32
C ALA A 44 -18.89 26.38 -7.45
N ALA A 45 -19.53 27.32 -8.16
CA ALA A 45 -18.88 28.06 -9.25
C ALA A 45 -18.09 29.26 -8.71
N ALA A 46 -16.79 29.35 -9.03
CA ALA A 46 -15.91 30.43 -8.57
C ALA A 46 -15.08 31.03 -9.73
N THR A 47 -15.52 32.21 -10.18
CA THR A 47 -14.70 33.26 -10.84
C THR A 47 -13.77 32.85 -12.00
N TYR A 48 -14.29 32.95 -13.23
CA TYR A 48 -13.56 33.59 -14.34
C TYR A 48 -14.25 34.92 -14.67
N LYS A 49 -13.50 35.92 -15.14
CA LYS A 49 -14.01 37.28 -15.39
C LYS A 49 -13.17 38.00 -16.44
N THR A 50 -13.83 38.76 -17.33
CA THR A 50 -13.23 39.58 -18.42
C THR A 50 -12.60 38.75 -19.56
N MET A 51 -12.67 39.11 -20.85
CA MET A 51 -13.31 40.24 -21.57
C MET A 51 -14.02 39.73 -22.85
N GLY A 52 -14.91 40.54 -23.44
CA GLY A 52 -15.43 40.33 -24.80
C GLY A 52 -16.16 41.59 -25.33
N PRO A 53 -16.12 41.88 -26.64
CA PRO A 53 -16.95 42.90 -27.27
C PRO A 53 -17.99 42.29 -28.24
N ALA A 54 -19.20 42.87 -28.29
CA ALA A 54 -20.25 42.50 -29.25
C ALA A 54 -20.36 43.52 -30.40
N TRP A 55 -20.87 43.08 -31.54
CA TRP A 55 -21.39 43.92 -32.63
C TRP A 55 -22.64 43.24 -33.23
N ASP A 56 -23.60 44.06 -33.66
CA ASP A 56 -24.95 43.67 -34.06
C ASP A 56 -25.16 43.50 -35.57
N GLN A 57 -26.11 42.63 -35.92
CA GLN A 57 -27.12 42.72 -36.99
C GLN A 57 -26.75 43.30 -38.37
N GLN A 58 -26.94 42.48 -39.42
CA GLN A 58 -27.90 42.79 -40.50
C GLN A 58 -28.34 41.53 -41.27
N GLU A 59 -29.53 41.58 -41.86
CA GLU A 59 -30.22 40.47 -42.57
C GLU A 59 -30.22 40.67 -44.11
N GLU A 60 -30.93 39.77 -44.82
CA GLU A 60 -31.14 39.71 -46.29
C GLU A 60 -29.90 39.29 -47.12
N GLY A 61 -29.98 38.41 -48.13
CA GLY A 61 -31.08 37.63 -48.70
C GLY A 61 -30.65 36.99 -50.04
N VAL A 62 -31.57 36.33 -50.79
CA VAL A 62 -31.40 35.80 -52.18
C VAL A 62 -30.49 34.55 -52.33
N SER A 63 -30.79 33.50 -53.09
CA SER A 63 -32.05 32.93 -53.62
C SER A 63 -31.82 31.49 -54.13
N GLU A 64 -32.87 30.70 -54.30
CA GLU A 64 -32.84 29.37 -54.95
C GLU A 64 -32.69 29.48 -56.48
N SER A 65 -32.21 28.41 -57.13
CA SER A 65 -32.41 28.15 -58.57
C SER A 65 -32.20 26.68 -58.93
N ASP A 66 -33.25 26.00 -59.39
CA ASP A 66 -33.18 24.63 -59.92
C ASP A 66 -32.43 24.54 -61.28
N GLY A 67 -31.99 23.33 -61.63
CA GLY A 67 -31.30 23.05 -62.90
C GLY A 67 -31.42 21.57 -63.30
N ASP A 68 -32.37 21.28 -64.19
CA ASP A 68 -32.81 19.95 -64.59
C ASP A 68 -31.92 19.20 -65.62
N GLU A 69 -32.15 17.87 -65.71
CA GLU A 69 -31.79 16.91 -66.79
C GLU A 69 -30.28 16.74 -67.14
N TYR A 70 -29.74 15.54 -67.33
CA TYR A 70 -30.11 14.55 -68.36
C TYR A 70 -29.69 13.10 -67.96
N ALA A 71 -30.38 12.10 -68.52
CA ALA A 71 -30.30 10.70 -68.10
C ALA A 71 -29.53 9.77 -69.07
N MET A 72 -29.06 8.61 -68.55
CA MET A 72 -28.85 7.28 -69.20
C MET A 72 -28.16 6.36 -68.16
N ALA A 73 -28.83 5.48 -67.41
CA ALA A 73 -29.54 4.24 -67.79
C ALA A 73 -28.65 3.00 -68.02
N SER A 74 -28.43 2.19 -66.97
CA SER A 74 -28.36 0.71 -67.06
C SER A 74 -28.72 0.06 -65.72
N SER A 75 -29.49 -1.02 -65.74
CA SER A 75 -30.16 -1.61 -64.57
C SER A 75 -29.37 -2.71 -63.85
N ALA A 76 -29.41 -2.71 -62.52
CA ALA A 76 -29.33 -3.91 -61.69
C ALA A 76 -30.15 -3.69 -60.40
N GLU A 77 -31.18 -4.50 -60.17
CA GLU A 77 -32.03 -4.40 -58.98
C GLU A 77 -31.38 -5.13 -57.79
N SER A 78 -31.30 -4.48 -56.63
CA SER A 78 -30.90 -5.08 -55.35
C SER A 78 -31.44 -4.20 -54.22
N SER A 79 -32.21 -4.78 -53.31
CA SER A 79 -33.04 -4.03 -52.35
C SER A 79 -32.24 -3.51 -51.14
N PRO A 80 -32.17 -2.19 -50.89
CA PRO A 80 -31.69 -1.63 -49.62
C PRO A 80 -32.90 -1.32 -48.72
N GLY A 81 -32.90 -1.82 -47.47
CA GLY A 81 -34.01 -1.56 -46.54
C GLY A 81 -33.97 -2.21 -45.16
N GLU A 82 -32.92 -2.99 -44.83
CA GLU A 82 -32.82 -3.73 -43.55
C GLU A 82 -31.53 -3.43 -42.75
N TYR A 83 -30.70 -2.47 -43.20
CA TYR A 83 -29.38 -2.17 -42.59
C TYR A 83 -29.28 -0.82 -41.84
N GLU A 84 -30.30 0.04 -41.88
CA GLU A 84 -30.27 1.35 -41.20
C GLU A 84 -30.49 1.21 -39.69
N TRP A 85 -31.43 0.36 -39.26
CA TRP A 85 -31.84 0.19 -37.86
C TRP A 85 -30.77 -0.40 -36.93
N GLU A 86 -29.75 -1.10 -37.47
CA GLU A 86 -28.74 -1.80 -36.64
C GLU A 86 -27.63 -0.84 -36.16
N TYR A 87 -27.47 0.34 -36.79
CA TYR A 87 -26.54 1.38 -36.34
C TYR A 87 -27.11 2.17 -35.15
N ASP A 88 -28.37 2.59 -35.22
CA ASP A 88 -29.05 3.34 -34.15
C ASP A 88 -28.99 2.60 -32.79
N GLU A 89 -29.16 1.25 -32.80
CA GLU A 89 -29.07 0.42 -31.59
C GLU A 89 -27.65 0.35 -30.98
N GLU A 90 -26.58 0.51 -31.77
CA GLU A 90 -25.21 0.56 -31.25
C GLU A 90 -24.85 1.96 -30.70
N GLU A 91 -25.26 3.03 -31.37
CA GLU A 91 -25.04 4.42 -30.90
C GLU A 91 -25.80 4.71 -29.60
N GLU A 92 -27.09 4.37 -29.49
CA GLU A 92 -27.86 4.53 -28.23
C GLU A 92 -27.20 3.80 -27.06
N LYS A 93 -26.71 2.57 -27.32
CA LYS A 93 -26.05 1.71 -26.34
C LYS A 93 -24.68 2.24 -25.91
N ASN A 94 -23.90 2.81 -26.83
CA ASN A 94 -22.62 3.43 -26.51
C ASN A 94 -22.81 4.73 -25.71
N GLN A 95 -23.80 5.56 -26.06
CA GLN A 95 -24.15 6.76 -25.29
C GLN A 95 -24.63 6.42 -23.87
N LEU A 96 -25.44 5.36 -23.68
CA LEU A 96 -25.85 4.87 -22.36
C LEU A 96 -24.65 4.38 -21.52
N GLU A 97 -23.67 3.72 -22.12
CA GLU A 97 -22.45 3.28 -21.43
C GLU A 97 -21.51 4.46 -21.12
N ILE A 98 -21.44 5.48 -21.99
CA ILE A 98 -20.76 6.76 -21.72
C ILE A 98 -21.35 7.43 -20.47
N GLU A 99 -22.68 7.57 -20.38
CA GLU A 99 -23.34 8.14 -19.19
C GLU A 99 -23.07 7.32 -17.92
N ARG A 100 -23.07 5.99 -18.04
CA ARG A 100 -22.74 5.07 -16.94
C ARG A 100 -21.30 5.24 -16.45
N LEU A 101 -20.35 5.45 -17.36
CA LEU A 101 -18.94 5.69 -17.06
C LEU A 101 -18.71 7.11 -16.49
N GLU A 102 -19.41 8.13 -16.99
CA GLU A 102 -19.35 9.49 -16.41
C GLU A 102 -19.87 9.54 -14.97
N GLU A 103 -20.97 8.85 -14.65
CA GLU A 103 -21.47 8.74 -13.26
C GLU A 103 -20.51 7.91 -12.39
N GLN A 104 -19.93 6.81 -12.91
CA GLN A 104 -18.91 6.03 -12.18
C GLN A 104 -17.68 6.89 -11.83
N LEU A 105 -17.20 7.73 -12.76
CA LEU A 105 -16.12 8.68 -12.47
C LEU A 105 -16.56 9.83 -11.56
N SER A 106 -17.82 10.25 -11.59
CA SER A 106 -18.36 11.23 -10.63
C SER A 106 -18.44 10.67 -9.20
N ILE A 107 -18.47 9.35 -9.03
CA ILE A 107 -18.41 8.67 -7.72
C ILE A 107 -16.96 8.36 -7.34
N ASN A 108 -16.14 7.87 -8.28
CA ASN A 108 -14.73 7.53 -8.07
C ASN A 108 -13.84 8.06 -9.20
N VAL A 109 -13.39 9.30 -9.04
CA VAL A 109 -12.44 9.98 -9.94
C VAL A 109 -11.11 9.21 -10.09
N TYR A 110 -10.77 8.31 -9.15
CA TYR A 110 -9.56 7.49 -9.15
C TYR A 110 -9.72 6.10 -9.81
N ASP A 111 -10.76 5.87 -10.61
CA ASP A 111 -10.90 4.64 -11.40
C ASP A 111 -10.19 4.76 -12.77
N TYR A 112 -8.89 4.38 -12.81
CA TYR A 112 -8.06 4.45 -14.01
C TYR A 112 -8.68 3.74 -15.23
N ASN A 113 -9.26 2.55 -15.03
CA ASN A 113 -9.85 1.79 -16.12
C ASN A 113 -11.08 2.51 -16.67
N CYS A 114 -11.94 3.03 -15.79
CA CYS A 114 -13.13 3.77 -16.17
C CYS A 114 -12.81 5.04 -16.99
N HIS A 115 -11.68 5.73 -16.73
CA HIS A 115 -11.19 6.80 -17.62
C HIS A 115 -10.79 6.27 -19.00
N VAL A 116 -10.02 5.17 -19.06
CA VAL A 116 -9.59 4.56 -20.35
C VAL A 116 -10.79 4.06 -21.15
N ASP A 117 -11.79 3.46 -20.49
CA ASP A 117 -13.04 3.02 -21.11
C ASP A 117 -13.84 4.20 -21.67
N LEU A 118 -14.05 5.26 -20.87
CA LEU A 118 -14.75 6.46 -21.30
C LEU A 118 -14.05 7.15 -22.49
N ILE A 119 -12.74 7.31 -22.42
CA ILE A 119 -11.95 7.93 -23.51
C ILE A 119 -12.03 7.09 -24.80
N ARG A 120 -12.09 5.76 -24.68
CA ARG A 120 -12.24 4.85 -25.85
C ARG A 120 -13.61 5.00 -26.50
N LEU A 121 -14.70 4.97 -25.71
CA LEU A 121 -16.05 5.10 -26.25
C LEU A 121 -16.26 6.49 -26.86
N LEU A 122 -15.91 7.56 -26.16
CA LEU A 122 -16.01 8.93 -26.70
C LEU A 122 -15.24 9.12 -28.02
N ARG A 123 -14.15 8.37 -28.25
CA ARG A 123 -13.37 8.41 -29.50
C ARG A 123 -13.98 7.54 -30.60
N LEU A 124 -14.77 6.52 -30.24
CA LEU A 124 -15.57 5.72 -31.19
C LEU A 124 -16.74 6.55 -31.73
N GLU A 125 -17.47 7.24 -30.85
CA GLU A 125 -18.60 8.13 -31.19
C GLU A 125 -18.19 9.46 -31.87
N GLY A 126 -16.91 9.66 -32.19
CA GLY A 126 -16.43 10.91 -32.81
C GLY A 126 -16.57 12.16 -31.93
N GLU A 127 -16.78 12.02 -30.62
CA GLU A 127 -17.06 13.09 -29.66
C GLU A 127 -15.77 13.82 -29.22
N LEU A 128 -15.01 14.32 -30.20
CA LEU A 128 -13.64 14.84 -30.10
C LEU A 128 -13.45 15.87 -28.96
N THR A 129 -14.45 16.72 -28.72
CA THR A 129 -14.39 17.70 -27.62
C THR A 129 -14.50 17.02 -26.25
N LYS A 130 -15.42 16.06 -26.07
CA LYS A 130 -15.51 15.26 -24.83
C LYS A 130 -14.25 14.40 -24.66
N VAL A 131 -13.70 13.80 -25.73
CA VAL A 131 -12.42 13.03 -25.70
C VAL A 131 -11.30 13.89 -25.14
N ARG A 132 -11.12 15.12 -25.65
CA ARG A 132 -10.10 16.06 -25.16
C ARG A 132 -10.30 16.39 -23.68
N MET A 133 -11.53 16.67 -23.26
CA MET A 133 -11.85 16.97 -21.85
C MET A 133 -11.65 15.76 -20.92
N ALA A 134 -11.97 14.54 -21.36
CA ALA A 134 -11.76 13.32 -20.60
C ALA A 134 -10.26 13.01 -20.43
N ARG A 135 -9.47 13.12 -21.51
CA ARG A 135 -8.00 12.98 -21.47
C ARG A 135 -7.31 14.05 -20.61
N GLN A 136 -7.81 15.29 -20.63
CA GLN A 136 -7.35 16.36 -19.73
C GLN A 136 -7.57 15.98 -18.26
N LYS A 137 -8.79 15.60 -17.86
CA LYS A 137 -9.10 15.11 -16.50
C LYS A 137 -8.20 13.93 -16.11
N MET A 138 -8.12 12.89 -16.95
CA MET A 138 -7.32 11.69 -16.66
C MET A 138 -5.84 12.02 -16.44
N SER A 139 -5.24 12.84 -17.30
CA SER A 139 -3.81 13.21 -17.21
C SER A 139 -3.46 14.13 -16.03
N GLU A 140 -4.45 14.80 -15.42
CA GLU A 140 -4.25 15.58 -14.19
C GLU A 140 -4.19 14.68 -12.94
N ILE A 141 -4.94 13.58 -12.96
CA ILE A 141 -5.01 12.59 -11.87
C ILE A 141 -3.84 11.60 -11.98
N PHE A 142 -3.69 11.00 -13.15
CA PHE A 142 -2.77 9.89 -13.43
C PHE A 142 -1.62 10.32 -14.36
N PRO A 143 -0.42 9.76 -14.21
CA PRO A 143 0.58 9.76 -15.27
C PRO A 143 0.15 8.78 -16.37
N LEU A 144 0.09 9.23 -17.63
CA LEU A 144 -0.28 8.36 -18.76
C LEU A 144 0.97 7.65 -19.32
N THR A 145 0.77 6.49 -19.97
CA THR A 145 1.86 5.72 -20.58
C THR A 145 2.33 6.36 -21.91
N GLU A 146 3.45 5.86 -22.47
CA GLU A 146 3.97 6.36 -23.76
C GLU A 146 2.93 6.21 -24.88
N GLU A 147 2.15 5.11 -24.85
CA GLU A 147 1.10 4.79 -25.82
C GLU A 147 -0.11 5.73 -25.69
N LEU A 148 -0.65 5.92 -24.48
CA LEU A 148 -1.81 6.79 -24.25
C LEU A 148 -1.52 8.26 -24.59
N TRP A 149 -0.29 8.72 -24.33
CA TRP A 149 0.14 10.05 -24.77
C TRP A 149 0.26 10.14 -26.30
N LEU A 150 0.86 9.14 -26.97
CA LEU A 150 0.96 9.12 -28.43
C LEU A 150 -0.42 9.06 -29.10
N GLU A 151 -1.36 8.27 -28.59
CA GLU A 151 -2.74 8.24 -29.11
C GLU A 151 -3.44 9.60 -29.03
N TRP A 152 -3.21 10.36 -27.95
CA TRP A 152 -3.73 11.72 -27.85
C TRP A 152 -3.00 12.68 -28.80
N LEU A 153 -1.68 12.64 -28.83
CA LEU A 153 -0.86 13.49 -29.69
C LEU A 153 -1.21 13.30 -31.18
N HIS A 154 -1.37 12.05 -31.65
CA HIS A 154 -1.75 11.78 -33.04
C HIS A 154 -3.14 12.33 -33.40
N ASP A 155 -4.13 12.21 -32.50
CA ASP A 155 -5.47 12.77 -32.75
C ASP A 155 -5.40 14.30 -32.88
N GLU A 156 -4.69 14.98 -31.98
CA GLU A 156 -4.57 16.45 -31.98
C GLU A 156 -3.72 16.95 -33.16
N ILE A 157 -2.67 16.22 -33.54
CA ILE A 157 -1.88 16.46 -34.77
C ILE A 157 -2.74 16.31 -36.02
N SER A 158 -3.68 15.36 -36.05
CA SER A 158 -4.59 15.14 -37.18
C SER A 158 -5.69 16.21 -37.29
N MET A 159 -6.07 16.84 -36.17
CA MET A 159 -7.05 17.92 -36.12
C MET A 159 -6.44 19.32 -36.36
N ALA A 160 -5.15 19.50 -36.08
CA ALA A 160 -4.46 20.79 -36.13
C ALA A 160 -4.40 21.38 -37.56
N GLN A 161 -5.05 22.52 -37.77
CA GLN A 161 -5.18 23.17 -39.08
C GLN A 161 -4.34 24.44 -39.20
N ASP A 162 -4.07 25.15 -38.10
CA ASP A 162 -3.40 26.46 -38.13
C ASP A 162 -2.13 26.56 -37.26
N GLY A 163 -1.62 27.79 -37.12
CA GLY A 163 -0.43 28.09 -36.32
C GLY A 163 -0.66 28.20 -34.81
N LEU A 164 -1.91 28.40 -34.37
CA LEU A 164 -2.30 28.40 -32.96
C LEU A 164 -2.50 26.97 -32.46
N ASP A 165 -3.16 26.11 -33.26
CA ASP A 165 -3.24 24.66 -33.01
C ASP A 165 -1.85 24.05 -32.83
N ARG A 166 -0.87 24.48 -33.64
CA ARG A 166 0.51 24.03 -33.55
C ARG A 166 1.18 24.35 -32.21
N GLU A 167 0.93 25.52 -31.63
CA GLU A 167 1.44 25.85 -30.30
C GLU A 167 0.68 25.07 -29.21
N HIS A 168 -0.63 24.87 -29.34
CA HIS A 168 -1.40 23.98 -28.44
C HIS A 168 -0.88 22.53 -28.45
N VAL A 169 -0.53 22.00 -29.63
CA VAL A 169 0.08 20.67 -29.78
C VAL A 169 1.48 20.64 -29.15
N TYR A 170 2.27 21.72 -29.29
CA TYR A 170 3.55 21.82 -28.57
C TYR A 170 3.36 21.85 -27.04
N ASP A 171 2.38 22.57 -26.50
CA ASP A 171 2.06 22.56 -25.07
C ASP A 171 1.61 21.18 -24.59
N LEU A 172 0.90 20.42 -25.43
CA LEU A 172 0.53 19.03 -25.16
C LEU A 172 1.76 18.11 -25.11
N PHE A 173 2.70 18.25 -26.06
CA PHE A 173 4.00 17.57 -25.98
C PHE A 173 4.77 17.94 -24.71
N GLU A 174 4.79 19.22 -24.32
CA GLU A 174 5.40 19.66 -23.06
C GLU A 174 4.70 19.07 -21.82
N LYS A 175 3.41 18.69 -21.89
CA LYS A 175 2.73 17.93 -20.81
C LYS A 175 3.17 16.46 -20.85
N ALA A 176 3.19 15.84 -22.02
CA ALA A 176 3.48 14.42 -22.22
C ALA A 176 4.88 14.00 -21.73
N VAL A 177 5.92 14.77 -22.04
CA VAL A 177 7.32 14.44 -21.68
C VAL A 177 7.63 14.54 -20.17
N LYS A 178 6.64 14.83 -19.32
CA LYS A 178 6.82 14.99 -17.85
C LYS A 178 6.46 13.74 -17.03
N ASP A 179 5.70 12.80 -17.59
CA ASP A 179 5.24 11.63 -16.82
C ASP A 179 6.34 10.55 -16.69
N TYR A 180 6.90 10.13 -17.83
CA TYR A 180 7.92 9.07 -17.92
C TYR A 180 8.97 9.37 -19.00
N ILE A 181 10.07 8.63 -18.98
CA ILE A 181 11.05 8.63 -20.07
C ILE A 181 10.43 8.02 -21.34
N CYS A 182 10.32 8.83 -22.40
CA CYS A 182 9.50 8.52 -23.58
C CYS A 182 10.22 8.83 -24.92
N PRO A 183 11.13 7.96 -25.39
CA PRO A 183 11.88 8.18 -26.63
C PRO A 183 11.00 8.29 -27.89
N ASN A 184 9.83 7.64 -27.92
CA ASN A 184 8.93 7.69 -29.07
C ASN A 184 8.18 9.03 -29.13
N ILE A 185 7.75 9.57 -27.98
CA ILE A 185 7.16 10.92 -27.90
C ILE A 185 8.19 11.99 -28.30
N TRP A 186 9.45 11.82 -27.90
CA TRP A 186 10.53 12.71 -28.33
C TRP A 186 10.80 12.65 -29.85
N LEU A 187 10.69 11.47 -30.47
CA LEU A 187 10.79 11.33 -31.93
C LEU A 187 9.63 12.05 -32.63
N GLU A 188 8.39 11.82 -32.19
CA GLU A 188 7.19 12.42 -32.76
C GLU A 188 7.19 13.95 -32.59
N TYR A 189 7.61 14.46 -31.43
CA TYR A 189 7.80 15.90 -31.21
C TYR A 189 8.87 16.47 -32.15
N GLY A 190 9.99 15.77 -32.31
CA GLY A 190 11.05 16.12 -33.26
C GLY A 190 10.49 16.26 -34.67
N GLN A 191 9.85 15.21 -35.19
CA GLN A 191 9.27 15.15 -36.53
C GLN A 191 8.16 16.19 -36.75
N TYR A 192 7.18 16.28 -35.84
CA TYR A 192 6.11 17.28 -35.91
C TYR A 192 6.64 18.71 -35.91
N SER A 193 7.71 18.99 -35.16
CA SER A 193 8.34 20.32 -35.12
C SER A 193 9.00 20.72 -36.45
N VAL A 194 9.45 19.77 -37.29
CA VAL A 194 10.00 20.05 -38.63
C VAL A 194 8.95 20.74 -39.51
N GLY A 195 7.66 20.41 -39.35
CA GLY A 195 6.57 21.10 -40.04
C GLY A 195 6.49 22.62 -39.75
N GLY A 196 7.06 23.08 -38.63
CA GLY A 196 7.14 24.49 -38.26
C GLY A 196 8.35 25.24 -38.86
N ILE A 197 9.27 24.59 -39.58
CA ILE A 197 10.56 25.19 -39.98
C ILE A 197 10.45 26.48 -40.81
N GLY A 198 9.35 26.65 -41.57
CA GLY A 198 9.07 27.87 -42.34
C GLY A 198 8.62 29.08 -41.50
N GLN A 199 8.28 28.87 -40.22
CA GLN A 199 7.88 29.92 -39.30
C GLN A 199 9.11 30.58 -38.64
N LYS A 200 8.99 31.84 -38.22
CA LYS A 200 10.08 32.60 -37.62
C LYS A 200 10.53 31.97 -36.28
N GLY A 201 11.71 31.35 -36.28
CA GLY A 201 12.26 30.62 -35.12
C GLY A 201 12.00 29.11 -35.15
N GLY A 202 11.36 28.57 -36.19
CA GLY A 202 11.05 27.14 -36.31
C GLY A 202 12.32 26.26 -36.33
N LEU A 203 13.38 26.71 -37.00
CA LEU A 203 14.68 26.03 -37.02
C LEU A 203 15.28 25.88 -35.62
N GLU A 204 15.16 26.92 -34.79
CA GLU A 204 15.63 26.94 -33.40
C GLU A 204 14.73 26.09 -32.49
N LYS A 205 13.41 26.08 -32.71
CA LYS A 205 12.45 25.19 -32.02
C LYS A 205 12.80 23.72 -32.26
N VAL A 206 13.02 23.30 -33.51
CA VAL A 206 13.35 21.88 -33.82
C VAL A 206 14.63 21.45 -33.11
N ARG A 207 15.70 22.25 -33.20
CA ARG A 207 16.95 22.01 -32.48
C ARG A 207 16.74 21.93 -30.97
N SER A 208 15.92 22.81 -30.40
CA SER A 208 15.57 22.80 -28.97
C SER A 208 14.75 21.58 -28.55
N VAL A 209 13.99 20.95 -29.45
CA VAL A 209 13.33 19.66 -29.20
C VAL A 209 14.36 18.53 -29.21
N PHE A 210 15.16 18.40 -30.27
CA PHE A 210 16.15 17.32 -30.37
C PHE A 210 17.25 17.38 -29.30
N GLU A 211 17.79 18.56 -28.96
CA GLU A 211 18.79 18.68 -27.89
C GLU A 211 18.22 18.30 -26.51
N ARG A 212 16.94 18.60 -26.23
CA ARG A 212 16.27 18.14 -25.00
C ARG A 212 16.02 16.63 -25.03
N ALA A 213 15.55 16.09 -26.16
CA ALA A 213 15.41 14.65 -26.35
C ALA A 213 16.74 13.92 -26.08
N LEU A 214 17.85 14.40 -26.66
CA LEU A 214 19.18 13.83 -26.41
C LEU A 214 19.64 13.99 -24.96
N SER A 215 19.31 15.11 -24.29
CA SER A 215 19.61 15.28 -22.85
C SER A 215 18.83 14.32 -21.94
N SER A 216 17.63 13.89 -22.37
CA SER A 216 16.74 12.99 -21.63
C SER A 216 17.05 11.51 -21.92
N VAL A 217 17.19 11.15 -23.20
CA VAL A 217 17.23 9.74 -23.65
C VAL A 217 18.36 9.41 -24.62
N GLY A 218 19.22 10.37 -24.99
CA GLY A 218 20.34 10.15 -25.94
C GLY A 218 21.42 9.18 -25.44
N LEU A 219 21.36 8.78 -24.16
CA LEU A 219 22.19 7.75 -23.53
C LEU A 219 21.51 6.36 -23.47
N HIS A 220 20.26 6.22 -23.95
CA HIS A 220 19.46 4.99 -23.83
C HIS A 220 19.90 3.92 -24.83
N MET A 221 20.72 2.97 -24.39
CA MET A 221 21.31 1.85 -25.17
C MET A 221 20.54 1.40 -26.42
N THR A 222 19.26 1.05 -26.29
CA THR A 222 18.42 0.46 -27.35
C THR A 222 17.40 1.40 -28.02
N LYS A 223 17.20 2.64 -27.53
CA LYS A 223 16.20 3.60 -28.06
C LYS A 223 16.78 4.97 -28.42
N GLY A 224 17.97 5.33 -27.89
CA GLY A 224 18.61 6.63 -28.11
C GLY A 224 19.17 6.79 -29.53
N LEU A 225 19.59 5.69 -30.18
CA LEU A 225 20.12 5.68 -31.55
C LEU A 225 19.18 6.39 -32.54
N ALA A 226 17.90 6.04 -32.55
CA ALA A 226 16.90 6.60 -33.46
C ALA A 226 16.76 8.13 -33.35
N LEU A 227 17.00 8.72 -32.18
CA LEU A 227 16.97 10.17 -31.99
C LEU A 227 18.26 10.86 -32.48
N TRP A 228 19.40 10.19 -32.38
CA TRP A 228 20.63 10.66 -33.03
C TRP A 228 20.52 10.57 -34.56
N GLU A 229 19.88 9.52 -35.09
CA GLU A 229 19.63 9.34 -36.52
C GLU A 229 18.67 10.41 -37.04
N ALA A 230 17.48 10.54 -36.46
CA ALA A 230 16.49 11.55 -36.89
C ALA A 230 17.03 13.00 -36.84
N TYR A 231 17.88 13.33 -35.85
CA TYR A 231 18.51 14.65 -35.78
C TYR A 231 19.65 14.82 -36.79
N ARG A 232 20.42 13.77 -37.11
CA ARG A 232 21.39 13.80 -38.22
C ARG A 232 20.68 13.98 -39.56
N GLU A 233 19.61 13.23 -39.83
CA GLU A 233 18.83 13.33 -41.05
C GLU A 233 18.20 14.73 -41.19
N PHE A 234 17.67 15.30 -40.10
CA PHE A 234 17.16 16.67 -40.06
C PHE A 234 18.23 17.72 -40.41
N GLU A 235 19.38 17.73 -39.74
CA GLU A 235 20.44 18.71 -40.08
C GLU A 235 20.94 18.50 -41.51
N SER A 236 21.11 17.24 -41.94
CA SER A 236 21.54 16.85 -43.29
C SER A 236 20.60 17.37 -44.38
N ALA A 237 19.29 17.32 -44.15
CA ALA A 237 18.27 17.83 -45.09
C ALA A 237 18.30 19.36 -45.29
N ILE A 238 19.06 20.11 -44.48
CA ILE A 238 19.13 21.58 -44.48
C ILE A 238 20.56 22.08 -44.80
N VAL A 239 21.50 21.20 -45.20
CA VAL A 239 22.91 21.59 -45.41
C VAL A 239 23.11 22.47 -46.65
N GLU A 240 23.05 23.78 -46.43
CA GLU A 240 24.01 24.70 -47.04
C GLU A 240 25.39 24.42 -46.46
N ALA A 241 26.47 24.49 -47.25
CA ALA A 241 27.82 24.02 -46.89
C ALA A 241 28.33 24.48 -45.50
N ALA A 242 27.97 25.69 -45.06
CA ALA A 242 28.32 26.22 -43.73
C ALA A 242 27.69 25.46 -42.54
N ARG A 243 26.83 24.46 -42.78
CA ARG A 243 26.15 23.66 -41.76
C ARG A 243 26.73 22.25 -41.60
N LEU A 244 27.62 21.80 -42.47
CA LEU A 244 28.19 20.44 -42.46
C LEU A 244 28.80 20.06 -41.09
N GLU A 245 29.43 21.03 -40.41
CA GLU A 245 30.01 20.86 -39.07
C GLU A 245 28.96 20.55 -37.97
N LYS A 246 27.66 20.82 -38.16
CA LYS A 246 26.60 20.29 -37.26
C LYS A 246 26.52 18.78 -37.38
N VAL A 247 26.47 18.25 -38.61
CA VAL A 247 26.34 16.80 -38.86
C VAL A 247 27.59 16.07 -38.33
N HIS A 248 28.79 16.59 -38.61
CA HIS A 248 30.01 16.08 -37.96
C HIS A 248 29.93 16.17 -36.43
N SER A 249 29.46 17.29 -35.85
CA SER A 249 29.32 17.42 -34.40
C SER A 249 28.37 16.36 -33.81
N LEU A 250 27.25 16.05 -34.46
CA LEU A 250 26.32 15.00 -34.03
C LEU A 250 26.98 13.61 -34.08
N PHE A 251 27.64 13.24 -35.18
CA PHE A 251 28.41 12.00 -35.26
C PHE A 251 29.48 11.91 -34.16
N ARG A 252 30.33 12.93 -34.02
CA ARG A 252 31.41 12.97 -33.01
C ARG A 252 30.87 12.92 -31.57
N ARG A 253 29.66 13.44 -31.31
CA ARG A 253 28.95 13.32 -30.02
C ARG A 253 28.39 11.93 -29.79
N GLN A 254 27.67 11.35 -30.76
CA GLN A 254 27.07 10.02 -30.64
C GLN A 254 28.14 8.94 -30.44
N LEU A 255 29.22 8.97 -31.24
CA LEU A 255 30.28 7.95 -31.19
C LEU A 255 31.05 7.94 -29.86
N ALA A 256 30.93 8.98 -29.02
CA ALA A 256 31.48 9.01 -27.67
C ALA A 256 30.56 8.36 -26.60
N ILE A 257 29.39 7.83 -26.99
CA ILE A 257 28.37 7.26 -26.10
C ILE A 257 28.20 5.77 -26.42
N PRO A 258 28.19 4.87 -25.41
CA PRO A 258 27.86 3.46 -25.64
C PRO A 258 26.37 3.33 -26.01
N LEU A 259 26.10 2.90 -27.23
CA LEU A 259 24.78 2.57 -27.76
C LEU A 259 24.86 1.25 -28.55
N TYR A 260 23.74 0.54 -28.69
CA TYR A 260 23.69 -0.62 -29.58
C TYR A 260 23.90 -0.20 -31.04
N ASP A 261 24.50 -1.08 -31.84
CA ASP A 261 24.87 -0.86 -33.25
C ASP A 261 25.76 0.37 -33.55
N MET A 262 26.43 0.95 -32.53
CA MET A 262 27.33 2.11 -32.71
C MET A 262 28.51 1.86 -33.67
N GLU A 263 28.88 0.60 -33.92
CA GLU A 263 29.86 0.22 -34.95
C GLU A 263 29.36 0.54 -36.36
N ALA A 264 28.05 0.41 -36.61
CA ALA A 264 27.44 0.79 -37.89
C ALA A 264 27.42 2.31 -38.08
N THR A 265 27.19 3.10 -37.01
CA THR A 265 27.33 4.57 -37.07
C THR A 265 28.79 5.00 -37.30
N PHE A 266 29.79 4.24 -36.81
CA PHE A 266 31.19 4.54 -37.12
C PHE A 266 31.48 4.32 -38.61
N ALA A 267 31.03 3.20 -39.17
CA ALA A 267 31.17 2.91 -40.61
C ALA A 267 30.41 3.92 -41.49
N GLU A 268 29.19 4.33 -41.10
CA GLU A 268 28.42 5.41 -41.75
C GLU A 268 29.23 6.72 -41.77
N TYR A 269 29.85 7.09 -40.65
CA TYR A 269 30.64 8.32 -40.56
C TYR A 269 31.97 8.24 -41.32
N GLU A 270 32.58 7.05 -41.40
CA GLU A 270 33.81 6.80 -42.18
C GLU A 270 33.55 6.78 -43.70
N GLU A 271 32.36 6.32 -44.14
CA GLU A 271 31.93 6.39 -45.55
C GLU A 271 31.46 7.81 -45.95
N TRP A 272 30.87 8.57 -45.02
CA TRP A 272 30.32 9.91 -45.27
C TRP A 272 31.34 11.06 -45.16
N SER A 273 32.39 10.92 -44.35
CA SER A 273 33.36 12.00 -44.07
C SER A 273 34.50 12.02 -45.10
N GLU A 274 34.55 13.05 -45.95
CA GLU A 274 35.69 13.28 -46.88
C GLU A 274 37.02 13.48 -46.14
N ASP A 275 36.97 14.13 -44.95
CA ASP A 275 38.12 14.30 -44.06
C ASP A 275 38.30 13.07 -43.14
N PRO A 276 39.55 12.62 -42.87
CA PRO A 276 39.82 11.53 -41.93
C PRO A 276 39.25 11.79 -40.52
N ILE A 277 38.64 10.77 -39.92
CA ILE A 277 38.10 10.84 -38.56
C ILE A 277 39.24 11.21 -37.57
N PRO A 278 39.12 12.30 -36.79
CA PRO A 278 40.19 12.69 -35.88
C PRO A 278 40.47 11.64 -34.79
N GLU A 279 41.75 11.40 -34.51
CA GLU A 279 42.22 10.42 -33.51
C GLU A 279 41.56 10.58 -32.13
N SER A 280 41.23 11.80 -31.71
CA SER A 280 40.50 12.05 -30.45
C SER A 280 39.06 11.50 -30.45
N VAL A 281 38.41 11.42 -31.61
CA VAL A 281 37.10 10.80 -31.80
C VAL A 281 37.24 9.28 -31.78
N ILE A 282 38.25 8.73 -32.46
CA ILE A 282 38.58 7.28 -32.46
C ILE A 282 38.87 6.80 -31.03
N GLN A 283 39.62 7.57 -30.24
CA GLN A 283 39.89 7.26 -28.83
C GLN A 283 38.65 7.31 -27.93
N ASN A 284 37.67 8.17 -28.23
CA ASN A 284 36.41 8.23 -27.47
C ASN A 284 35.46 7.11 -27.89
N TYR A 285 35.40 6.78 -29.18
CA TYR A 285 34.71 5.63 -29.73
C TYR A 285 35.20 4.30 -29.14
N ASN A 286 36.52 4.09 -29.09
CA ASN A 286 37.09 2.89 -28.46
C ASN A 286 36.79 2.78 -26.95
N LYS A 287 36.68 3.91 -26.23
CA LYS A 287 36.20 3.92 -24.83
C LYS A 287 34.70 3.62 -24.72
N ALA A 288 33.91 4.11 -25.67
CA ALA A 288 32.47 3.84 -25.73
C ALA A 288 32.19 2.35 -26.04
N LEU A 289 32.94 1.71 -26.95
CA LEU A 289 32.87 0.25 -27.16
C LEU A 289 33.23 -0.54 -25.90
N GLN A 290 34.30 -0.15 -25.19
CA GLN A 290 34.67 -0.77 -23.91
C GLN A 290 33.59 -0.59 -22.83
N GLN A 291 32.89 0.54 -22.84
CA GLN A 291 31.71 0.75 -21.98
C GLN A 291 30.53 -0.12 -22.42
N LEU A 292 30.23 -0.21 -23.72
CA LEU A 292 29.14 -1.01 -24.26
C LEU A 292 29.25 -2.48 -23.83
N GLU A 293 30.41 -3.12 -24.04
CA GLU A 293 30.64 -4.52 -23.62
C GLU A 293 30.54 -4.70 -22.09
N LYS A 294 30.81 -3.65 -21.31
CA LYS A 294 30.69 -3.63 -19.84
C LYS A 294 29.24 -3.47 -19.35
N TYR A 295 28.35 -2.87 -20.16
CA TYR A 295 26.91 -2.74 -19.87
C TYR A 295 26.07 -3.90 -20.43
N LYS A 296 26.51 -4.47 -21.57
CA LYS A 296 25.90 -5.60 -22.28
C LYS A 296 25.33 -6.73 -21.42
N PRO A 297 26.02 -7.31 -20.40
CA PRO A 297 25.43 -8.36 -19.57
C PRO A 297 24.21 -7.91 -18.76
N TYR A 298 24.06 -6.61 -18.47
CA TYR A 298 22.87 -6.06 -17.80
C TYR A 298 21.73 -5.78 -18.78
N GLU A 299 22.03 -5.32 -20.00
CA GLU A 299 21.03 -5.17 -21.07
C GLU A 299 20.53 -6.54 -21.57
N GLU A 300 21.41 -7.55 -21.67
CA GLU A 300 21.04 -8.93 -21.99
C GLU A 300 20.20 -9.55 -20.88
N ALA A 301 20.52 -9.31 -19.59
CA ALA A 301 19.66 -9.74 -18.48
C ALA A 301 18.26 -9.11 -18.54
N LEU A 302 18.17 -7.81 -18.83
CA LEU A 302 16.90 -7.13 -19.08
C LEU A 302 16.16 -7.66 -20.31
N LEU A 303 16.85 -8.19 -21.33
CA LEU A 303 16.21 -8.78 -22.50
C LEU A 303 15.68 -10.21 -22.24
N GLN A 304 16.29 -10.95 -21.31
CA GLN A 304 15.89 -12.33 -20.97
C GLN A 304 14.81 -12.41 -19.87
N ALA A 305 14.66 -11.39 -19.02
CA ALA A 305 13.69 -11.41 -17.92
C ALA A 305 12.25 -11.04 -18.35
N GLU A 306 11.28 -11.68 -17.70
CA GLU A 306 9.85 -11.41 -17.87
C GLU A 306 9.44 -10.14 -17.10
N ALA A 307 8.52 -9.35 -17.66
CA ALA A 307 8.11 -8.08 -17.05
C ALA A 307 7.13 -8.31 -15.86
N PRO A 308 7.22 -7.53 -14.77
CA PRO A 308 8.15 -6.41 -14.53
C PRO A 308 9.55 -6.86 -14.06
N ARG A 309 10.61 -6.36 -14.72
CA ARG A 309 12.00 -6.83 -14.54
C ARG A 309 12.73 -6.19 -13.35
N LEU A 310 12.07 -6.14 -12.20
CA LEU A 310 12.48 -5.32 -11.06
C LEU A 310 13.86 -5.70 -10.51
N ALA A 311 14.21 -6.99 -10.48
CA ALA A 311 15.47 -7.46 -9.91
C ALA A 311 16.67 -7.09 -10.80
N GLU A 312 16.49 -7.21 -12.11
CA GLU A 312 17.49 -6.89 -13.14
C GLU A 312 17.75 -5.38 -13.16
N TYR A 313 16.69 -4.56 -13.10
CA TYR A 313 16.82 -3.12 -12.93
C TYR A 313 17.51 -2.75 -11.60
N GLN A 314 17.18 -3.40 -10.48
CA GLN A 314 17.85 -3.12 -9.21
C GLN A 314 19.36 -3.41 -9.26
N ALA A 315 19.76 -4.53 -9.87
CA ALA A 315 21.17 -4.88 -10.07
C ALA A 315 21.91 -3.88 -10.99
N TYR A 316 21.25 -3.38 -12.03
CA TYR A 316 21.79 -2.35 -12.93
C TYR A 316 21.89 -0.98 -12.23
N ILE A 317 20.88 -0.59 -11.45
CA ILE A 317 20.93 0.63 -10.62
C ILE A 317 22.09 0.54 -9.61
N ASP A 318 22.30 -0.60 -8.94
CA ASP A 318 23.44 -0.81 -8.04
C ASP A 318 24.79 -0.64 -8.78
N PHE A 319 24.88 -1.12 -10.02
CA PHE A 319 26.07 -1.01 -10.86
C PHE A 319 26.36 0.42 -11.31
N GLU A 320 25.37 1.14 -11.85
CA GLU A 320 25.53 2.54 -12.26
C GLU A 320 25.77 3.46 -11.05
N MET A 321 25.11 3.23 -9.91
CA MET A 321 25.39 3.96 -8.67
C MET A 321 26.81 3.72 -8.13
N LYS A 322 27.41 2.56 -8.44
CA LYS A 322 28.83 2.28 -8.14
C LYS A 322 29.79 2.93 -9.14
N ILE A 323 29.36 3.21 -10.37
CA ILE A 323 30.13 3.98 -11.36
C ILE A 323 30.10 5.47 -11.03
N GLY A 324 28.95 5.97 -10.57
CA GLY A 324 28.81 7.32 -10.01
C GLY A 324 28.41 8.41 -11.01
N ASP A 325 28.20 8.10 -12.29
CA ASP A 325 27.82 9.10 -13.30
C ASP A 325 26.36 9.59 -13.10
N PRO A 326 26.12 10.89 -12.89
CA PRO A 326 24.77 11.39 -12.61
C PRO A 326 23.76 11.22 -13.75
N ALA A 327 24.19 11.30 -15.01
CA ALA A 327 23.29 11.20 -16.16
C ALA A 327 22.86 9.74 -16.37
N ARG A 328 23.80 8.80 -16.28
CA ARG A 328 23.53 7.36 -16.38
C ARG A 328 22.72 6.84 -15.19
N ILE A 329 22.99 7.30 -13.97
CA ILE A 329 22.19 6.96 -12.79
C ILE A 329 20.74 7.42 -12.96
N GLN A 330 20.51 8.66 -13.41
CA GLN A 330 19.15 9.15 -13.72
C GLN A 330 18.49 8.28 -14.81
N LEU A 331 19.18 8.03 -15.93
CA LEU A 331 18.68 7.20 -17.02
C LEU A 331 18.20 5.82 -16.55
N ILE A 332 19.00 5.09 -15.75
CA ILE A 332 18.63 3.73 -15.33
C ILE A 332 17.49 3.73 -14.31
N PHE A 333 17.39 4.74 -13.44
CA PHE A 333 16.22 4.92 -12.58
C PHE A 333 14.96 5.21 -13.40
N GLU A 334 15.02 6.14 -14.36
CA GLU A 334 13.88 6.48 -15.21
C GLU A 334 13.43 5.27 -16.05
N ARG A 335 14.36 4.53 -16.67
CA ARG A 335 14.07 3.29 -17.40
C ARG A 335 13.38 2.24 -16.52
N ALA A 336 13.89 2.03 -15.30
CA ALA A 336 13.28 1.11 -14.35
C ALA A 336 11.87 1.56 -13.92
N LEU A 337 11.65 2.86 -13.79
CA LEU A 337 10.40 3.46 -13.36
C LEU A 337 9.29 3.41 -14.42
N VAL A 338 9.57 3.20 -15.70
CA VAL A 338 8.51 2.96 -16.71
C VAL A 338 7.78 1.64 -16.41
N GLU A 339 8.53 0.56 -16.20
CA GLU A 339 7.96 -0.77 -15.97
C GLU A 339 7.57 -1.04 -14.51
N ASN A 340 8.12 -0.26 -13.57
CA ASN A 340 7.98 -0.47 -12.13
C ASN A 340 7.43 0.77 -11.41
N CYS A 341 6.62 1.58 -12.12
CA CYS A 341 6.09 2.85 -11.63
C CYS A 341 5.30 2.72 -10.31
N LEU A 342 4.64 1.57 -10.07
CA LEU A 342 3.83 1.31 -8.88
C LEU A 342 4.66 0.79 -7.67
N VAL A 343 6.00 0.86 -7.71
CA VAL A 343 6.89 0.39 -6.63
C VAL A 343 7.38 1.59 -5.80
N PRO A 344 6.84 1.86 -4.59
CA PRO A 344 7.17 3.08 -3.84
C PRO A 344 8.63 3.15 -3.40
N ASP A 345 9.24 2.02 -3.05
CA ASP A 345 10.65 1.97 -2.63
C ASP A 345 11.63 2.37 -3.75
N LEU A 346 11.26 2.17 -5.02
CA LEU A 346 12.06 2.60 -6.16
C LEU A 346 12.03 4.12 -6.30
N TRP A 347 10.85 4.74 -6.16
CA TRP A 347 10.71 6.20 -6.06
C TRP A 347 11.43 6.77 -4.84
N ILE A 348 11.33 6.13 -3.66
CA ILE A 348 12.07 6.55 -2.46
C ILE A 348 13.58 6.48 -2.71
N ARG A 349 14.08 5.42 -3.35
CA ARG A 349 15.51 5.27 -3.67
C ARG A 349 15.98 6.36 -4.65
N TYR A 350 15.22 6.64 -5.71
CA TYR A 350 15.57 7.64 -6.72
C TYR A 350 15.49 9.07 -6.18
N SER A 351 14.37 9.45 -5.56
CA SER A 351 14.19 10.75 -4.91
C SER A 351 15.24 11.00 -3.83
N GLN A 352 15.63 9.97 -3.07
CA GLN A 352 16.71 10.06 -2.06
C GLN A 352 18.10 10.29 -2.66
N TYR A 353 18.38 9.78 -3.85
CA TYR A 353 19.62 10.08 -4.57
C TYR A 353 19.63 11.56 -4.99
N LEU A 354 18.53 12.06 -5.57
CA LEU A 354 18.40 13.45 -6.01
C LEU A 354 18.42 14.46 -4.83
N ASP A 355 17.67 14.18 -3.76
CA ASP A 355 17.62 14.94 -2.49
C ASP A 355 18.99 15.20 -1.88
N ARG A 356 19.90 14.22 -2.00
CA ARG A 356 21.15 14.18 -1.21
C ARG A 356 22.40 14.43 -2.03
N GLN A 357 22.41 14.01 -3.29
CA GLN A 357 23.55 14.21 -4.19
C GLN A 357 23.34 15.50 -5.00
N LEU A 358 22.41 15.50 -5.97
CA LEU A 358 22.27 16.55 -6.98
C LEU A 358 21.66 17.87 -6.46
N LYS A 359 20.58 17.81 -5.67
CA LYS A 359 19.86 18.98 -5.10
C LYS A 359 19.40 20.03 -6.13
N VAL A 360 19.22 19.66 -7.39
CA VAL A 360 18.68 20.55 -8.43
C VAL A 360 17.17 20.68 -8.22
N LYS A 361 16.70 21.88 -7.85
CA LYS A 361 15.33 22.16 -7.39
C LYS A 361 14.26 21.53 -8.27
N ASP A 362 14.23 21.88 -9.55
CA ASP A 362 13.11 21.54 -10.42
C ASP A 362 13.07 20.04 -10.76
N LEU A 363 14.25 19.41 -10.87
CA LEU A 363 14.41 17.96 -11.00
C LEU A 363 13.92 17.21 -9.74
N VAL A 364 14.38 17.63 -8.55
CA VAL A 364 13.99 17.02 -7.27
C VAL A 364 12.48 17.13 -7.04
N LEU A 365 11.89 18.29 -7.30
CA LEU A 365 10.46 18.54 -7.11
C LEU A 365 9.60 17.84 -8.17
N SER A 366 10.07 17.75 -9.42
CA SER A 366 9.43 16.97 -10.48
C SER A 366 9.34 15.49 -10.13
N VAL A 367 10.45 14.86 -9.73
CA VAL A 367 10.48 13.42 -9.38
C VAL A 367 9.61 13.12 -8.16
N HIS A 368 9.55 13.99 -7.16
CA HIS A 368 8.61 13.81 -6.04
C HIS A 368 7.14 13.97 -6.46
N ASN A 369 6.82 14.92 -7.36
CA ASN A 369 5.46 15.10 -7.88
C ASN A 369 5.00 13.86 -8.67
N ARG A 370 5.87 13.32 -9.53
CA ARG A 370 5.64 12.08 -10.27
C ARG A 370 5.47 10.88 -9.34
N ALA A 371 6.26 10.80 -8.27
CA ALA A 371 6.12 9.74 -7.27
C ALA A 371 4.75 9.74 -6.57
N ILE A 372 4.22 10.91 -6.17
CA ILE A 372 2.90 10.99 -5.50
C ILE A 372 1.71 10.81 -6.47
N ARG A 373 1.88 11.05 -7.77
CA ARG A 373 0.88 10.70 -8.81
C ARG A 373 0.88 9.19 -9.13
N ASN A 374 2.00 8.50 -8.95
CA ASN A 374 2.13 7.06 -9.17
C ASN A 374 1.69 6.21 -7.97
N CYS A 375 2.13 6.58 -6.77
CA CYS A 375 1.93 5.80 -5.55
C CYS A 375 1.25 6.62 -4.42
N PRO A 376 0.08 7.27 -4.68
CA PRO A 376 -0.56 8.21 -3.74
C PRO A 376 -0.87 7.59 -2.37
N TRP A 377 -1.13 6.28 -2.30
CA TRP A 377 -1.39 5.54 -1.06
C TRP A 377 -0.17 5.43 -0.11
N THR A 378 1.02 5.89 -0.51
CA THR A 378 2.25 5.77 0.31
C THR A 378 2.60 7.10 0.96
N VAL A 379 2.26 7.27 2.25
CA VAL A 379 2.48 8.51 3.01
C VAL A 379 3.93 8.99 2.96
N ALA A 380 4.91 8.09 3.04
CA ALA A 380 6.33 8.43 3.01
C ALA A 380 6.76 9.21 1.76
N LEU A 381 6.06 9.07 0.62
CA LEU A 381 6.32 9.89 -0.58
C LEU A 381 5.84 11.33 -0.39
N TRP A 382 4.66 11.53 0.19
CA TRP A 382 4.12 12.86 0.53
C TRP A 382 4.96 13.54 1.62
N SER A 383 5.29 12.84 2.71
CA SER A 383 6.16 13.33 3.78
C SER A 383 7.51 13.80 3.23
N ARG A 384 8.11 13.04 2.30
CA ARG A 384 9.35 13.43 1.62
C ARG A 384 9.16 14.62 0.67
N TYR A 385 8.06 14.67 -0.07
CA TYR A 385 7.78 15.77 -0.99
C TYR A 385 7.61 17.10 -0.26
N LEU A 386 6.83 17.13 0.84
CA LEU A 386 6.67 18.33 1.68
C LEU A 386 8.04 18.81 2.21
N LEU A 387 8.89 17.89 2.68
CA LEU A 387 10.25 18.23 3.12
C LEU A 387 11.17 18.69 1.97
N ALA A 388 11.00 18.17 0.75
CA ALA A 388 11.75 18.63 -0.42
C ALA A 388 11.31 20.03 -0.88
N MET A 389 10.00 20.30 -0.84
CA MET A 389 9.42 21.62 -1.09
C MET A 389 9.92 22.66 -0.07
N GLU A 390 9.94 22.29 1.22
CA GLU A 390 10.50 23.13 2.28
C GLU A 390 11.99 23.43 2.04
N ARG A 391 12.83 22.41 1.82
CA ARG A 391 14.27 22.56 1.54
C ARG A 391 14.57 23.45 0.34
N HIS A 392 13.69 23.47 -0.65
CA HIS A 392 13.83 24.27 -1.87
C HIS A 392 13.12 25.63 -1.82
N GLY A 393 12.60 26.06 -0.66
CA GLY A 393 11.92 27.34 -0.52
C GLY A 393 10.74 27.48 -1.48
N VAL A 394 9.89 26.46 -1.54
CA VAL A 394 8.61 26.53 -2.24
C VAL A 394 7.63 27.34 -1.40
N ASP A 395 6.75 28.08 -2.07
CA ASP A 395 5.75 28.96 -1.47
C ASP A 395 4.83 28.22 -0.48
N HIS A 396 4.39 28.95 0.56
CA HIS A 396 3.62 28.39 1.67
C HIS A 396 2.26 27.84 1.21
N GLN A 397 1.54 28.57 0.36
CA GLN A 397 0.23 28.17 -0.14
C GLN A 397 0.36 26.89 -1.01
N VAL A 398 1.43 26.77 -1.79
CA VAL A 398 1.70 25.57 -2.60
C VAL A 398 2.03 24.35 -1.73
N ILE A 399 2.79 24.53 -0.64
CA ILE A 399 3.04 23.47 0.36
C ILE A 399 1.73 23.06 1.05
N SER A 400 0.93 24.01 1.51
CA SER A 400 -0.36 23.74 2.17
C SER A 400 -1.34 23.01 1.25
N VAL A 401 -1.52 23.44 0.00
CA VAL A 401 -2.36 22.73 -0.99
C VAL A 401 -1.82 21.32 -1.28
N THR A 402 -0.51 21.10 -1.18
CA THR A 402 0.08 19.76 -1.34
C THR A 402 -0.15 18.87 -0.11
N PHE A 403 -0.19 19.45 1.09
CA PHE A 403 -0.63 18.75 2.30
C PHE A 403 -2.12 18.38 2.26
N GLU A 404 -3.01 19.28 1.82
CA GLU A 404 -4.44 18.95 1.67
C GLU A 404 -4.66 17.81 0.67
N LYS A 405 -3.91 17.77 -0.44
CA LYS A 405 -3.91 16.62 -1.37
C LYS A 405 -3.41 15.34 -0.71
N ALA A 406 -2.41 15.43 0.18
CA ALA A 406 -1.90 14.27 0.91
C ALA A 406 -2.94 13.68 1.87
N LEU A 407 -3.70 14.51 2.61
CA LEU A 407 -4.81 14.02 3.46
C LEU A 407 -5.87 13.26 2.64
N ASN A 408 -6.18 13.75 1.43
CA ASN A 408 -7.16 13.14 0.53
C ASN A 408 -6.62 11.93 -0.26
N ALA A 409 -5.33 11.60 -0.16
CA ALA A 409 -4.70 10.48 -0.87
C ALA A 409 -5.10 9.09 -0.34
N GLY A 410 -5.81 9.02 0.79
CA GLY A 410 -6.62 7.85 1.15
C GLY A 410 -5.87 6.67 1.80
N PHE A 411 -4.77 6.91 2.52
CA PHE A 411 -3.89 5.93 3.17
C PHE A 411 -4.59 4.79 3.94
N ILE A 412 -3.87 3.67 4.12
CA ILE A 412 -4.41 2.38 4.56
C ILE A 412 -4.27 2.06 6.06
N GLN A 413 -3.49 2.83 6.82
CA GLN A 413 -3.37 2.69 8.28
C GLN A 413 -3.63 4.03 8.98
N ALA A 414 -4.17 4.00 10.20
CA ALA A 414 -4.40 5.21 10.99
C ALA A 414 -3.09 5.96 11.30
N THR A 415 -1.98 5.23 11.46
CA THR A 415 -0.62 5.76 11.63
C THR A 415 -0.15 6.62 10.46
N ASP A 416 -0.64 6.36 9.24
CA ASP A 416 -0.22 7.09 8.04
C ASP A 416 -0.73 8.55 8.13
N TYR A 417 -1.97 8.74 8.59
CA TYR A 417 -2.51 10.08 8.84
C TYR A 417 -1.76 10.80 9.98
N VAL A 418 -1.31 10.06 10.99
CA VAL A 418 -0.47 10.61 12.08
C VAL A 418 0.91 11.05 11.57
N GLU A 419 1.51 10.33 10.61
CA GLU A 419 2.79 10.70 9.99
C GLU A 419 2.65 12.01 9.19
N ILE A 420 1.66 12.11 8.28
CA ILE A 420 1.51 13.29 7.43
C ILE A 420 1.14 14.54 8.23
N TRP A 421 0.30 14.40 9.27
CA TRP A 421 0.01 15.49 10.20
C TRP A 421 1.27 15.93 10.95
N GLN A 422 2.09 15.01 11.45
CA GLN A 422 3.36 15.38 12.09
C GLN A 422 4.30 16.08 11.10
N ALA A 423 4.46 15.58 9.87
CA ALA A 423 5.33 16.20 8.86
C ALA A 423 4.93 17.66 8.56
N TYR A 424 3.63 17.95 8.45
CA TYR A 424 3.12 19.30 8.20
C TYR A 424 3.17 20.21 9.42
N LEU A 425 2.83 19.71 10.62
CA LEU A 425 2.97 20.46 11.88
C LEU A 425 4.43 20.85 12.13
N ASP A 426 5.37 19.97 11.81
CA ASP A 426 6.79 20.22 11.99
C ASP A 426 7.34 21.24 10.97
N TYR A 427 6.79 21.29 9.76
CA TYR A 427 7.00 22.37 8.77
C TYR A 427 6.46 23.71 9.27
N LEU A 428 5.21 23.77 9.76
CA LEU A 428 4.64 24.99 10.33
C LEU A 428 5.47 25.48 11.53
N ARG A 429 5.93 24.57 12.39
CA ARG A 429 6.83 24.86 13.51
C ARG A 429 8.20 25.39 13.06
N ARG A 430 8.64 25.12 11.83
CA ARG A 430 9.88 25.69 11.25
C ARG A 430 9.68 27.08 10.62
N ARG A 431 8.44 27.55 10.43
CA ARG A 431 8.13 28.94 10.04
C ARG A 431 8.12 29.94 11.20
N VAL A 432 7.92 29.47 12.45
CA VAL A 432 7.75 30.34 13.63
C VAL A 432 9.08 30.88 14.17
N ASP A 433 9.19 32.20 14.34
CA ASP A 433 10.24 32.82 15.16
C ASP A 433 9.81 32.87 16.64
N PHE A 434 10.18 31.85 17.40
CA PHE A 434 9.88 31.73 18.84
C PHE A 434 10.60 32.74 19.76
N LYS A 435 11.21 33.81 19.20
CA LYS A 435 11.68 34.97 19.97
C LYS A 435 10.58 36.03 20.18
N GLN A 436 9.45 35.89 19.48
CA GLN A 436 8.33 36.81 19.53
C GLN A 436 7.20 36.16 20.33
N ASP A 437 6.71 36.84 21.38
CA ASP A 437 5.67 36.30 22.29
C ASP A 437 4.37 35.91 21.56
N SER A 438 4.12 36.55 20.41
CA SER A 438 3.07 36.22 19.46
C SER A 438 3.55 36.40 18.03
N SER A 439 3.18 35.49 17.12
CA SER A 439 3.35 35.64 15.68
C SER A 439 2.17 34.98 14.95
N LYS A 440 1.89 35.42 13.71
CA LYS A 440 0.81 34.84 12.89
C LYS A 440 1.06 33.35 12.63
N GLU A 441 2.32 33.00 12.39
CA GLU A 441 2.83 31.65 12.21
C GLU A 441 2.60 30.75 13.45
N LEU A 442 2.71 31.31 14.66
CA LEU A 442 2.45 30.57 15.90
C LEU A 442 0.95 30.26 16.09
N GLU A 443 0.08 31.20 15.75
CA GLU A 443 -1.37 30.96 15.78
C GLU A 443 -1.82 30.02 14.65
N GLU A 444 -1.22 30.09 13.47
CA GLU A 444 -1.38 29.07 12.41
C GLU A 444 -0.95 27.68 12.87
N LEU A 445 0.16 27.57 13.60
CA LEU A 445 0.63 26.31 14.20
C LEU A 445 -0.34 25.78 15.27
N ARG A 446 -0.83 26.64 16.17
CA ARG A 446 -1.82 26.30 17.22
C ARG A 446 -3.16 25.86 16.63
N ALA A 447 -3.63 26.55 15.58
CA ALA A 447 -4.81 26.15 14.81
C ALA A 447 -4.60 24.81 14.11
N ALA A 448 -3.44 24.58 13.49
CA ALA A 448 -3.11 23.31 12.85
C ALA A 448 -3.04 22.14 13.84
N PHE A 449 -2.44 22.31 15.03
CA PHE A 449 -2.48 21.30 16.09
C PHE A 449 -3.91 20.96 16.52
N THR A 450 -4.76 21.98 16.67
CA THR A 450 -6.17 21.81 17.03
C THR A 450 -6.93 21.03 15.95
N ARG A 451 -6.73 21.39 14.66
CA ARG A 451 -7.31 20.68 13.51
C ARG A 451 -6.82 19.23 13.43
N ALA A 452 -5.52 18.98 13.62
CA ALA A 452 -4.94 17.64 13.58
C ALA A 452 -5.56 16.70 14.63
N LEU A 453 -5.71 17.18 15.87
CA LEU A 453 -6.26 16.36 16.96
C LEU A 453 -7.76 16.09 16.80
N GLU A 454 -8.52 16.99 16.18
CA GLU A 454 -9.92 16.73 15.86
C GLU A 454 -10.06 15.80 14.64
N TYR A 455 -9.21 15.96 13.61
CA TYR A 455 -9.17 15.07 12.43
C TYR A 455 -8.85 13.61 12.79
N LEU A 456 -7.92 13.39 13.71
CA LEU A 456 -7.64 12.04 14.23
C LEU A 456 -8.85 11.43 14.97
N LYS A 457 -9.67 12.28 15.60
CA LYS A 457 -10.82 11.91 16.44
C LYS A 457 -12.15 11.81 15.68
N GLN A 458 -12.25 12.41 14.49
CA GLN A 458 -13.36 12.26 13.56
C GLN A 458 -12.95 11.32 12.43
N GLU A 459 -12.34 11.82 11.34
CA GLU A 459 -12.09 11.08 10.11
C GLU A 459 -11.29 9.78 10.30
N VAL A 460 -10.28 9.76 11.18
CA VAL A 460 -9.44 8.57 11.39
C VAL A 460 -10.07 7.57 12.36
N GLU A 461 -10.59 8.01 13.51
CA GLU A 461 -11.32 7.11 14.44
C GLU A 461 -12.59 6.53 13.80
N GLU A 462 -13.34 7.28 12.97
CA GLU A 462 -14.50 6.74 12.26
C GLU A 462 -14.11 5.72 11.17
N ARG A 463 -13.02 5.97 10.43
CA ARG A 463 -12.53 5.06 9.37
C ARG A 463 -11.91 3.77 9.91
N PHE A 464 -11.11 3.85 10.98
CA PHE A 464 -10.29 2.73 11.47
C PHE A 464 -10.71 2.15 12.82
N ASN A 465 -11.54 2.86 13.60
CA ASN A 465 -11.86 2.54 15.00
C ASN A 465 -10.63 2.60 15.94
N GLU A 466 -9.60 3.36 15.55
CA GLU A 466 -8.40 3.65 16.33
C GLU A 466 -7.87 5.06 16.02
N SER A 467 -7.23 5.71 17.00
CA SER A 467 -6.70 7.08 16.86
C SER A 467 -5.45 7.20 15.98
N GLY A 468 -4.80 6.08 15.64
CA GLY A 468 -3.45 6.03 15.05
C GLY A 468 -2.32 6.43 16.03
N ASP A 469 -2.59 7.33 16.98
CA ASP A 469 -1.63 7.87 17.95
C ASP A 469 -2.00 7.48 19.42
N PRO A 470 -1.86 6.20 19.81
CA PRO A 470 -2.25 5.73 21.14
C PRO A 470 -1.44 6.36 22.29
N SER A 471 -0.20 6.74 22.02
CA SER A 471 0.70 7.47 22.94
C SER A 471 0.52 8.99 22.92
N CYS A 472 -0.33 9.50 22.02
CA CYS A 472 -0.63 10.93 21.84
C CYS A 472 0.64 11.78 21.58
N VAL A 473 1.55 11.29 20.73
CA VAL A 473 2.78 11.94 20.26
C VAL A 473 2.51 13.35 19.72
N ILE A 474 1.41 13.58 18.99
CA ILE A 474 1.07 14.94 18.52
C ILE A 474 0.82 15.88 19.72
N MET A 475 0.12 15.41 20.76
CA MET A 475 -0.10 16.17 21.98
C MET A 475 1.19 16.36 22.79
N GLN A 476 2.07 15.35 22.84
CA GLN A 476 3.40 15.48 23.47
C GLN A 476 4.25 16.53 22.76
N ASN A 477 4.27 16.55 21.43
CA ASN A 477 5.02 17.51 20.64
C ASN A 477 4.47 18.94 20.83
N TRP A 478 3.15 19.12 20.84
CA TRP A 478 2.54 20.41 21.16
C TRP A 478 2.89 20.86 22.59
N ALA A 479 2.80 19.98 23.58
CA ALA A 479 3.16 20.29 24.98
C ALA A 479 4.64 20.68 25.12
N ARG A 480 5.54 19.98 24.42
CA ARG A 480 6.97 20.34 24.35
C ARG A 480 7.18 21.73 23.75
N ILE A 481 6.46 22.09 22.67
CA ILE A 481 6.56 23.41 22.02
C ILE A 481 6.03 24.53 22.93
N GLU A 482 4.84 24.37 23.50
CA GLU A 482 4.23 25.38 24.37
C GLU A 482 5.11 25.65 25.60
N ALA A 483 5.56 24.60 26.29
CA ALA A 483 6.42 24.74 27.47
C ALA A 483 7.81 25.32 27.13
N ARG A 484 8.50 24.76 26.13
CA ARG A 484 9.92 25.07 25.86
C ARG A 484 10.13 26.34 25.05
N LEU A 485 9.22 26.64 24.13
CA LEU A 485 9.41 27.69 23.11
C LEU A 485 8.42 28.85 23.27
N CYS A 486 7.26 28.63 23.90
CA CYS A 486 6.23 29.66 24.10
C CYS A 486 6.06 30.07 25.57
N ASN A 487 6.89 29.54 26.49
CA ASN A 487 6.81 29.71 27.95
C ASN A 487 5.41 29.39 28.55
N ASN A 488 4.59 28.62 27.84
CA ASN A 488 3.19 28.36 28.12
C ASN A 488 3.01 27.01 28.83
N MET A 489 3.57 26.93 30.04
CA MET A 489 3.55 25.69 30.82
C MET A 489 2.13 25.28 31.26
N GLN A 490 1.18 26.23 31.35
CA GLN A 490 -0.23 25.90 31.58
C GLN A 490 -0.78 25.03 30.45
N LYS A 491 -0.55 25.40 29.17
CA LYS A 491 -1.07 24.60 28.06
C LYS A 491 -0.43 23.22 27.97
N ALA A 492 0.85 23.12 28.30
CA ALA A 492 1.53 21.82 28.42
C ALA A 492 0.89 20.92 29.50
N ARG A 493 0.53 21.48 30.67
CA ARG A 493 -0.19 20.76 31.74
C ARG A 493 -1.57 20.27 31.30
N GLU A 494 -2.36 21.12 30.63
CA GLU A 494 -3.67 20.74 30.05
C GLU A 494 -3.55 19.56 29.06
N LEU A 495 -2.56 19.62 28.17
CA LEU A 495 -2.29 18.57 27.20
C LEU A 495 -1.88 17.27 27.90
N TRP A 496 -0.99 17.32 28.89
CA TRP A 496 -0.56 16.14 29.63
C TRP A 496 -1.68 15.49 30.46
N ASP A 497 -2.54 16.26 31.12
CA ASP A 497 -3.70 15.68 31.80
C ASP A 497 -4.68 15.01 30.82
N SER A 498 -4.81 15.50 29.59
CA SER A 498 -5.56 14.79 28.52
C SER A 498 -4.87 13.49 28.08
N ILE A 499 -3.56 13.52 27.82
CA ILE A 499 -2.75 12.33 27.44
C ILE A 499 -2.89 11.24 28.50
N MET A 500 -2.72 11.60 29.78
CA MET A 500 -2.84 10.67 30.91
C MET A 500 -4.25 10.06 31.00
N THR A 501 -5.28 10.90 30.80
CA THR A 501 -6.70 10.48 30.83
C THR A 501 -7.05 9.50 29.71
N ARG A 502 -6.41 9.56 28.55
CA ARG A 502 -6.55 8.59 27.44
C ARG A 502 -5.96 7.19 27.75
N GLY A 503 -5.66 6.89 29.01
CA GLY A 503 -5.22 5.57 29.48
C GLY A 503 -3.71 5.36 29.45
N ASN A 504 -2.93 6.42 29.25
CA ASN A 504 -1.46 6.39 29.27
C ASN A 504 -0.85 6.51 30.68
N ALA A 505 -1.64 6.94 31.67
CA ALA A 505 -1.24 7.03 33.08
C ALA A 505 -0.77 5.70 33.74
N LYS A 506 -0.88 4.57 33.05
CA LYS A 506 -0.43 3.25 33.52
C LYS A 506 1.04 2.94 33.18
N TYR A 507 1.68 3.72 32.31
CA TYR A 507 3.04 3.48 31.81
C TYR A 507 4.06 4.40 32.48
N ALA A 508 5.20 3.84 32.89
CA ALA A 508 6.28 4.60 33.54
C ALA A 508 6.87 5.67 32.63
N ASN A 509 7.11 5.36 31.35
CA ASN A 509 7.72 6.29 30.40
C ASN A 509 6.87 7.55 30.16
N MET A 510 5.54 7.43 30.13
CA MET A 510 4.63 8.57 29.98
C MET A 510 4.72 9.52 31.17
N TRP A 511 4.84 8.99 32.39
CA TRP A 511 5.06 9.81 33.59
C TRP A 511 6.44 10.46 33.62
N LEU A 512 7.47 9.76 33.17
CA LEU A 512 8.83 10.28 33.14
C LEU A 512 9.03 11.35 32.07
N GLU A 513 8.36 11.25 30.91
CA GLU A 513 8.29 12.33 29.92
C GLU A 513 7.62 13.58 30.48
N TYR A 514 6.46 13.45 31.14
CA TYR A 514 5.78 14.59 31.77
C TYR A 514 6.63 15.22 32.89
N TYR A 515 7.20 14.41 33.78
CA TYR A 515 8.12 14.85 34.83
C TYR A 515 9.35 15.56 34.27
N ASN A 516 9.95 15.06 33.18
CA ASN A 516 11.09 15.73 32.54
C ASN A 516 10.69 17.08 31.93
N LEU A 517 9.46 17.25 31.48
CA LEU A 517 8.97 18.55 31.00
C LEU A 517 8.74 19.54 32.16
N GLU A 518 8.11 19.11 33.26
CA GLU A 518 7.98 19.91 34.49
C GLU A 518 9.34 20.28 35.09
N ARG A 519 10.30 19.36 35.10
CA ARG A 519 11.66 19.63 35.59
C ARG A 519 12.46 20.58 34.69
N ALA A 520 12.11 20.70 33.42
CA ALA A 520 12.79 21.59 32.47
C ALA A 520 12.16 22.99 32.36
N HIS A 521 10.84 23.11 32.56
CA HIS A 521 10.05 24.31 32.24
C HIS A 521 8.94 24.66 33.25
N GLY A 522 8.80 23.89 34.33
CA GLY A 522 7.82 24.06 35.40
C GLY A 522 8.48 24.31 36.76
N ASP A 523 8.07 23.59 37.79
CA ASP A 523 8.51 23.78 39.17
C ASP A 523 8.51 22.48 39.99
N THR A 524 9.36 22.41 41.02
CA THR A 524 9.53 21.22 41.88
C THR A 524 8.22 20.77 42.57
N GLN A 525 7.28 21.68 42.83
CA GLN A 525 5.97 21.32 43.41
C GLN A 525 5.08 20.58 42.39
N HIS A 526 5.13 20.94 41.11
CA HIS A 526 4.47 20.17 40.06
C HIS A 526 5.22 18.88 39.71
N CYS A 527 6.55 18.86 39.76
CA CYS A 527 7.34 17.62 39.70
C CYS A 527 6.91 16.61 40.79
N ARG A 528 6.83 17.06 42.05
CA ARG A 528 6.36 16.26 43.20
C ARG A 528 4.95 15.72 43.02
N LYS A 529 4.01 16.56 42.57
CA LYS A 529 2.63 16.14 42.25
C LYS A 529 2.61 15.10 41.12
N ALA A 530 3.40 15.29 40.05
CA ALA A 530 3.48 14.37 38.93
C ALA A 530 4.07 13.00 39.35
N LEU A 531 5.18 12.98 40.09
CA LEU A 531 5.81 11.74 40.54
C LEU A 531 4.98 11.01 41.62
N HIS A 532 4.30 11.72 42.53
CA HIS A 532 3.33 11.09 43.43
C HIS A 532 2.15 10.44 42.67
N ARG A 533 1.62 11.09 41.61
CA ARG A 533 0.62 10.46 40.72
C ARG A 533 1.22 9.26 39.99
N ALA A 534 2.45 9.37 39.50
CA ALA A 534 3.16 8.30 38.81
C ALA A 534 3.32 7.04 39.67
N VAL A 535 3.75 7.16 40.92
CA VAL A 535 3.89 6.01 41.85
C VAL A 535 2.56 5.27 42.02
N GLN A 536 1.43 5.99 42.12
CA GLN A 536 0.12 5.37 42.30
C GLN A 536 -0.46 4.75 41.01
N CYS A 537 -0.24 5.36 39.85
CA CYS A 537 -0.86 4.93 38.58
C CYS A 537 0.00 3.96 37.75
N THR A 538 1.33 4.05 37.82
CA THR A 538 2.27 3.22 37.05
C THR A 538 2.07 1.73 37.36
N SER A 539 2.00 0.91 36.32
CA SER A 539 1.63 -0.51 36.38
C SER A 539 2.65 -1.46 35.71
N ASP A 540 3.54 -0.94 34.86
CA ASP A 540 4.61 -1.67 34.18
C ASP A 540 5.91 -1.70 35.02
N TYR A 541 6.49 -0.54 35.29
CA TYR A 541 7.76 -0.36 36.00
C TYR A 541 7.61 0.60 37.21
N PRO A 542 6.75 0.27 38.19
CA PRO A 542 6.50 1.14 39.35
C PRO A 542 7.77 1.42 40.17
N GLU A 543 8.74 0.51 40.19
CA GLU A 543 10.05 0.70 40.83
C GLU A 543 10.78 1.91 40.24
N HIS A 544 10.74 2.08 38.91
CA HIS A 544 11.50 3.13 38.24
C HIS A 544 10.99 4.53 38.60
N VAL A 545 9.67 4.72 38.71
CA VAL A 545 9.07 5.99 39.15
C VAL A 545 9.22 6.21 40.66
N CYS A 546 9.34 5.14 41.46
CA CYS A 546 9.69 5.24 42.88
C CYS A 546 11.13 5.74 43.06
N GLU A 547 12.11 5.17 42.37
CA GLU A 547 13.51 5.61 42.43
C GLU A 547 13.70 7.05 41.95
N VAL A 548 12.95 7.49 40.92
CA VAL A 548 12.99 8.88 40.45
C VAL A 548 12.39 9.85 41.47
N LEU A 549 11.29 9.48 42.15
CA LEU A 549 10.74 10.25 43.27
C LEU A 549 11.75 10.37 44.43
N LEU A 550 12.29 9.25 44.90
CA LEU A 550 13.28 9.23 45.97
C LEU A 550 14.54 10.03 45.60
N THR A 551 14.96 9.98 44.34
CA THR A 551 16.11 10.78 43.85
C THR A 551 15.81 12.28 43.85
N MET A 552 14.60 12.68 43.45
CA MET A 552 14.18 14.09 43.49
C MET A 552 14.09 14.61 44.93
N GLU A 553 13.41 13.91 45.85
CA GLU A 553 13.31 14.39 47.23
C GLU A 553 14.66 14.38 47.97
N ARG A 554 15.56 13.45 47.65
CA ARG A 554 16.94 13.43 48.18
C ARG A 554 17.79 14.62 47.70
N THR A 555 17.43 15.27 46.60
CA THR A 555 18.22 16.37 45.99
C THR A 555 17.58 17.76 46.16
N GLU A 556 16.26 17.84 46.22
CA GLU A 556 15.49 19.11 46.28
C GLU A 556 14.41 19.14 47.39
N GLY A 557 14.12 18.02 48.04
CA GLY A 557 13.06 17.90 49.04
C GLY A 557 13.47 18.31 50.44
N SER A 558 12.48 18.55 51.31
CA SER A 558 12.69 18.54 52.76
C SER A 558 12.78 17.09 53.28
N LEU A 559 13.25 16.92 54.52
CA LEU A 559 13.23 15.59 55.18
C LEU A 559 11.80 15.01 55.27
N GLU A 560 10.80 15.87 55.48
CA GLU A 560 9.38 15.48 55.47
C GLU A 560 8.93 15.02 54.07
N ASP A 561 9.30 15.73 52.99
CA ASP A 561 9.00 15.29 51.61
C ASP A 561 9.66 13.93 51.31
N TRP A 562 10.90 13.72 51.77
CA TRP A 562 11.63 12.47 51.66
C TRP A 562 10.96 11.32 52.42
N ASP A 563 10.60 11.50 53.70
CA ASP A 563 9.96 10.45 54.51
C ASP A 563 8.55 10.11 53.98
N ILE A 564 7.81 11.13 53.51
CA ILE A 564 6.55 10.95 52.78
C ILE A 564 6.76 10.16 51.48
N ALA A 565 7.85 10.39 50.75
CA ALA A 565 8.17 9.64 49.55
C ALA A 565 8.54 8.18 49.85
N VAL A 566 9.39 7.92 50.86
CA VAL A 566 9.73 6.56 51.33
C VAL A 566 8.46 5.81 51.71
N GLN A 567 7.61 6.38 52.58
CA GLN A 567 6.37 5.73 53.00
C GLN A 567 5.45 5.38 51.81
N LYS A 568 5.31 6.30 50.84
CA LYS A 568 4.47 6.08 49.64
C LYS A 568 5.06 5.04 48.70
N THR A 569 6.38 5.02 48.49
CA THR A 569 7.04 4.05 47.59
C THR A 569 7.07 2.66 48.22
N GLU A 570 7.43 2.52 49.49
CA GLU A 570 7.36 1.23 50.22
C GLU A 570 5.94 0.65 50.20
N THR A 571 4.93 1.45 50.56
CA THR A 571 3.51 1.03 50.52
C THR A 571 3.09 0.58 49.12
N ARG A 572 3.54 1.29 48.07
CA ARG A 572 3.25 0.93 46.68
C ARG A 572 3.94 -0.37 46.28
N LEU A 573 5.23 -0.50 46.57
CA LEU A 573 6.08 -1.60 46.12
C LEU A 573 5.80 -2.90 46.90
N ALA A 574 5.47 -2.84 48.19
CA ALA A 574 4.97 -3.98 48.94
C ALA A 574 3.76 -4.62 48.24
N ARG A 575 2.79 -3.79 47.81
CA ARG A 575 1.61 -4.23 47.05
C ARG A 575 1.95 -4.74 45.64
N VAL A 576 2.96 -4.19 44.97
CA VAL A 576 3.45 -4.72 43.67
C VAL A 576 4.05 -6.12 43.89
N ASN A 577 4.92 -6.26 44.89
CA ASN A 577 5.64 -7.49 45.16
C ASN A 577 4.70 -8.60 45.64
N GLU A 578 3.68 -8.28 46.46
CA GLU A 578 2.60 -9.22 46.79
C GLU A 578 1.88 -9.74 45.53
N GLN A 579 1.55 -8.85 44.59
CA GLN A 579 0.91 -9.21 43.32
C GLN A 579 1.82 -10.04 42.42
N ARG A 580 3.13 -9.70 42.33
CA ARG A 580 4.12 -10.46 41.57
C ARG A 580 4.39 -11.84 42.17
N MET A 581 4.53 -11.96 43.49
CA MET A 581 4.66 -13.26 44.16
C MET A 581 3.44 -14.15 43.90
N LYS A 582 2.21 -13.62 44.05
CA LYS A 582 0.96 -14.34 43.74
C LYS A 582 0.75 -14.66 42.26
N ALA A 583 1.49 -14.00 41.36
CA ALA A 583 1.54 -14.36 39.94
C ALA A 583 2.57 -15.47 39.68
N ALA A 584 3.80 -15.30 40.19
CA ALA A 584 4.89 -16.27 40.07
C ALA A 584 4.55 -17.63 40.71
N GLU A 585 3.88 -17.64 41.86
CA GLU A 585 3.37 -18.86 42.51
C GLU A 585 2.37 -19.61 41.60
N LYS A 586 1.46 -18.88 40.94
CA LYS A 586 0.47 -19.46 40.01
C LYS A 586 1.08 -19.92 38.69
N GLU A 587 2.20 -19.32 38.29
CA GLU A 587 2.97 -19.71 37.11
C GLU A 587 3.84 -20.94 37.42
N ALA A 588 4.58 -20.95 38.53
CA ALA A 588 5.33 -22.11 39.00
C ALA A 588 4.43 -23.34 39.23
N ALA A 589 3.27 -23.16 39.87
CA ALA A 589 2.28 -24.23 40.05
C ALA A 589 1.66 -24.70 38.72
N LEU A 590 1.63 -23.85 37.67
CA LEU A 590 1.21 -24.27 36.33
C LEU A 590 2.33 -25.06 35.63
N VAL A 591 3.59 -24.61 35.71
CA VAL A 591 4.76 -25.31 35.16
C VAL A 591 4.90 -26.69 35.79
N GLN A 592 4.89 -26.80 37.12
CA GLN A 592 4.91 -28.10 37.81
C GLN A 592 3.76 -29.00 37.37
N GLN A 593 2.53 -28.46 37.23
CA GLN A 593 1.39 -29.24 36.75
C GLN A 593 1.53 -29.65 35.27
N GLU A 594 2.38 -29.03 34.46
CA GLU A 594 2.67 -29.47 33.09
C GLU A 594 3.84 -30.46 33.04
N GLU A 595 4.85 -30.32 33.90
CA GLU A 595 5.92 -31.30 34.09
C GLU A 595 5.39 -32.63 34.63
N GLU A 596 4.52 -32.62 35.65
CA GLU A 596 3.88 -33.83 36.19
C GLU A 596 3.04 -34.57 35.12
N LYS A 597 2.34 -33.83 34.24
CA LYS A 597 1.62 -34.42 33.10
C LYS A 597 2.61 -35.02 32.08
N ALA A 598 3.76 -34.38 31.84
CA ALA A 598 4.79 -34.90 30.96
C ALA A 598 5.45 -36.17 31.53
N GLU A 599 5.76 -36.19 32.82
CA GLU A 599 6.17 -37.36 33.62
C GLU A 599 5.18 -38.52 33.47
N GLN A 600 3.91 -38.31 33.79
CA GLN A 600 2.87 -39.34 33.69
C GLN A 600 2.74 -39.88 32.26
N ARG A 601 2.85 -39.02 31.24
CA ARG A 601 2.87 -39.44 29.82
C ARG A 601 4.12 -40.23 29.43
N LYS A 602 5.31 -39.91 29.98
CA LYS A 602 6.53 -40.73 29.81
C LYS A 602 6.33 -42.12 30.43
N ARG A 603 5.85 -42.18 31.67
CA ARG A 603 5.57 -43.44 32.40
C ARG A 603 4.55 -44.32 31.65
N ALA A 604 3.41 -43.77 31.26
CA ALA A 604 2.38 -44.49 30.48
C ALA A 604 2.87 -44.94 29.08
N ARG A 605 3.80 -44.21 28.44
CA ARG A 605 4.46 -44.65 27.20
C ARG A 605 5.43 -45.82 27.44
N ALA A 606 6.13 -45.84 28.58
CA ALA A 606 7.02 -46.95 28.96
C ALA A 606 6.23 -48.24 29.27
N GLU A 607 5.14 -48.15 30.04
CA GLU A 607 4.28 -49.30 30.35
C GLU A 607 3.67 -49.92 29.09
N LYS A 608 3.16 -49.10 28.16
CA LYS A 608 2.65 -49.58 26.86
C LYS A 608 3.74 -50.28 26.01
N LYS A 609 5.02 -49.92 26.14
CA LYS A 609 6.14 -50.68 25.54
C LYS A 609 6.37 -52.01 26.28
N ALA A 610 6.36 -52.01 27.62
CA ALA A 610 6.57 -53.22 28.43
C ALA A 610 5.49 -54.29 28.22
N LEU A 611 4.21 -53.90 28.14
CA LEU A 611 3.09 -54.79 27.83
C LEU A 611 3.21 -55.40 26.43
N LYS A 612 3.62 -54.63 25.42
CA LYS A 612 3.93 -55.18 24.08
C LYS A 612 5.08 -56.20 24.12
N LYS A 613 6.12 -55.98 24.93
CA LYS A 613 7.24 -56.93 25.09
C LYS A 613 6.77 -58.24 25.77
N LYS A 614 6.00 -58.16 26.87
CA LYS A 614 5.43 -59.36 27.54
C LYS A 614 4.46 -60.15 26.64
N LYS A 615 3.64 -59.48 25.81
CA LYS A 615 2.70 -60.17 24.90
C LYS A 615 3.40 -60.91 23.74
N LYS A 616 4.69 -60.65 23.47
CA LYS A 616 5.49 -61.36 22.45
C LYS A 616 6.25 -62.59 22.98
N ILE A 617 6.08 -62.95 24.26
CA ILE A 617 6.85 -64.01 24.95
C ILE A 617 6.00 -65.26 25.25
N ARG A 618 4.69 -65.26 24.97
CA ARG A 618 3.81 -66.43 25.21
C ARG A 618 3.34 -67.09 23.90
N GLY A 619 4.12 -68.07 23.44
CA GLY A 619 3.71 -69.13 22.53
C GLY A 619 4.44 -69.16 21.17
N PRO A 620 4.65 -70.35 20.56
CA PRO A 620 4.79 -71.69 21.14
C PRO A 620 6.19 -72.29 20.92
N GLU A 621 6.46 -73.45 21.51
CA GLU A 621 7.74 -74.16 21.35
C GLU A 621 7.86 -74.83 19.96
N LYS A 622 8.97 -74.60 19.24
CA LYS A 622 9.64 -75.65 18.43
C LYS A 622 11.04 -75.27 17.93
N ARG A 623 11.99 -76.12 18.33
CA ARG A 623 13.28 -76.52 17.72
C ARG A 623 13.68 -75.87 16.38
N GLY A 624 14.90 -75.34 16.37
CA GLY A 624 15.76 -75.04 15.22
C GLY A 624 17.09 -74.54 15.79
N ALA A 625 18.21 -75.10 15.33
CA ALA A 625 19.55 -74.82 15.87
C ALA A 625 20.48 -74.35 14.74
N ASP A 626 21.73 -74.07 15.11
CA ASP A 626 22.91 -73.91 14.24
C ASP A 626 22.93 -72.59 13.43
N GLU A 627 24.04 -71.87 13.27
CA GLU A 627 25.37 -72.00 13.89
C GLU A 627 26.07 -70.61 13.93
N ASP A 628 27.27 -70.51 14.51
CA ASP A 628 28.00 -69.27 14.79
C ASP A 628 28.57 -68.54 13.56
N ASP A 629 28.82 -67.23 13.69
CA ASP A 629 30.16 -66.66 13.39
C ASP A 629 30.35 -65.27 14.05
N GLU A 630 31.58 -64.90 14.40
CA GLU A 630 31.93 -63.62 15.02
C GLU A 630 32.45 -62.60 13.98
N LYS A 631 32.09 -61.31 14.14
CA LYS A 631 33.04 -60.22 13.82
C LYS A 631 32.81 -58.89 14.55
N GLU A 632 33.97 -58.42 14.98
CA GLU A 632 34.40 -57.19 15.64
C GLU A 632 34.24 -55.91 14.77
N TRP A 633 34.80 -54.79 15.25
CA TRP A 633 34.82 -53.41 14.73
C TRP A 633 33.56 -52.58 15.05
N GLY A 634 33.66 -51.35 15.57
CA GLY A 634 34.84 -50.60 16.05
C GLY A 634 34.68 -49.09 15.82
N ASP A 635 34.96 -48.28 16.87
CA ASP A 635 35.10 -46.81 16.90
C ASP A 635 33.85 -46.00 16.46
N ASP A 636 33.44 -44.87 17.06
CA ASP A 636 33.69 -44.22 18.37
C ASP A 636 32.40 -43.39 18.70
N GLU A 637 32.19 -42.53 19.70
CA GLU A 637 33.01 -41.84 20.73
C GLU A 637 32.13 -41.61 21.97
N GLU A 638 32.70 -41.61 23.18
CA GLU A 638 32.08 -41.00 24.38
C GLU A 638 33.06 -40.05 25.08
N GLU A 639 32.76 -38.75 25.16
CA GLU A 639 33.40 -37.85 26.13
C GLU A 639 32.55 -37.66 27.40
N GLN A 640 33.14 -37.99 28.55
CA GLN A 640 32.59 -37.78 29.89
C GLN A 640 33.49 -36.83 30.74
N PRO A 641 32.98 -36.27 31.85
CA PRO A 641 33.43 -34.94 32.30
C PRO A 641 34.76 -34.90 33.07
N SER A 642 35.62 -33.93 32.71
CA SER A 642 36.91 -33.67 33.38
C SER A 642 36.94 -32.34 34.15
N LYS A 643 37.19 -32.41 35.47
CA LYS A 643 37.43 -31.23 36.34
C LYS A 643 38.91 -30.79 36.29
N ARG A 644 39.21 -29.54 35.93
CA ARG A 644 40.48 -28.85 36.27
C ARG A 644 40.26 -27.42 36.77
N ARG A 645 41.31 -26.80 37.34
CA ARG A 645 41.24 -25.72 38.35
C ARG A 645 41.71 -24.33 37.86
N ARG A 646 41.06 -23.29 38.38
CA ARG A 646 41.62 -22.05 38.99
C ARG A 646 42.72 -21.27 38.24
N VAL A 647 42.38 -20.05 37.78
CA VAL A 647 42.90 -18.72 38.23
C VAL A 647 41.74 -17.74 37.95
N GLU A 648 41.04 -17.07 38.87
CA GLU A 648 41.39 -16.27 40.06
C GLU A 648 41.77 -14.81 39.75
N ASN A 649 40.78 -13.90 39.83
CA ASN A 649 41.00 -12.56 40.38
C ASN A 649 39.68 -11.96 40.92
N SER A 650 39.77 -11.11 41.95
CA SER A 650 38.66 -10.89 42.90
C SER A 650 38.64 -9.49 43.50
N ILE A 651 37.45 -8.88 43.70
CA ILE A 651 37.20 -7.93 44.81
C ILE A 651 35.74 -8.08 45.29
N PRO A 652 35.51 -8.54 46.53
CA PRO A 652 34.30 -8.29 47.31
C PRO A 652 34.58 -7.46 48.58
N ALA A 653 33.54 -6.87 49.16
CA ALA A 653 33.55 -6.32 50.52
C ALA A 653 32.44 -6.98 51.34
N ALA A 654 32.68 -7.26 52.62
CA ALA A 654 31.83 -8.11 53.47
C ALA A 654 31.53 -7.47 54.84
N GLY A 655 30.55 -8.02 55.55
CA GLY A 655 30.13 -7.54 56.87
C GLY A 655 29.08 -8.43 57.53
N GLU A 656 29.46 -9.64 57.93
CA GLU A 656 28.61 -10.53 58.75
C GLU A 656 28.81 -10.28 60.25
N THR A 657 27.79 -10.49 61.09
CA THR A 657 28.01 -11.12 62.41
C THR A 657 26.76 -11.83 62.93
N GLN A 658 26.97 -13.04 63.46
CA GLN A 658 26.01 -14.12 63.68
C GLN A 658 25.21 -14.08 65.00
N ASN A 659 24.16 -14.93 65.07
CA ASN A 659 23.53 -15.54 66.27
C ASN A 659 22.70 -14.59 67.17
N VAL A 660 21.64 -15.01 67.89
CA VAL A 660 21.30 -16.31 68.50
C VAL A 660 19.78 -16.63 68.38
N GLU A 661 19.41 -17.90 68.46
CA GLU A 661 18.01 -18.40 68.48
C GLU A 661 17.28 -18.16 69.83
N VAL A 662 15.94 -18.08 69.80
CA VAL A 662 15.01 -18.82 70.71
C VAL A 662 13.58 -18.61 70.20
N ALA A 663 12.74 -19.66 70.27
CA ALA A 663 11.34 -19.62 69.84
C ALA A 663 10.36 -19.58 71.03
N ALA A 664 9.23 -18.89 70.87
CA ALA A 664 8.05 -19.01 71.75
C ALA A 664 6.74 -18.78 70.96
N GLY A 665 5.71 -19.57 71.27
CA GLY A 665 4.42 -19.59 70.58
C GLY A 665 3.30 -18.75 71.23
N PRO A 666 2.04 -18.88 70.74
CA PRO A 666 1.01 -17.84 70.87
C PRO A 666 -0.18 -18.18 71.78
N ALA A 667 -0.93 -17.14 72.22
CA ALA A 667 -2.41 -17.07 72.33
C ALA A 667 -2.86 -15.83 73.13
N GLY A 668 -4.06 -15.27 72.87
CA GLY A 668 -4.69 -14.34 73.84
C GLY A 668 -5.71 -13.27 73.38
N LYS A 669 -6.86 -13.67 72.81
CA LYS A 669 -8.23 -13.08 72.96
C LYS A 669 -8.39 -11.55 73.15
N CYS A 670 -9.07 -10.83 72.23
CA CYS A 670 -10.53 -10.50 72.23
C CYS A 670 -10.99 -9.46 73.30
N ALA A 671 -11.92 -8.51 73.04
CA ALA A 671 -12.64 -8.10 71.81
C ALA A 671 -13.46 -6.79 71.99
N ALA A 672 -13.97 -6.23 70.87
CA ALA A 672 -15.11 -5.28 70.76
C ALA A 672 -14.88 -3.83 71.26
N VAL A 673 -15.69 -2.80 70.97
CA VAL A 673 -17.07 -2.72 70.40
C VAL A 673 -17.18 -1.61 69.31
N ASP A 674 -18.22 -1.71 68.48
CA ASP A 674 -18.57 -0.97 67.24
C ASP A 674 -19.06 0.49 67.39
N VAL A 675 -19.14 1.24 66.26
CA VAL A 675 -20.32 2.05 65.78
C VAL A 675 -20.19 2.28 64.24
N GLU A 676 -21.31 2.37 63.51
CA GLU A 676 -21.48 2.39 62.02
C GLU A 676 -22.26 3.65 61.50
N PRO A 677 -22.51 3.85 60.18
CA PRO A 677 -21.81 3.44 58.95
C PRO A 677 -21.35 4.67 58.10
N PRO A 678 -22.04 5.30 57.08
CA PRO A 678 -23.09 4.91 56.11
C PRO A 678 -22.76 5.11 54.58
N SER A 679 -23.41 4.30 53.73
CA SER A 679 -23.74 4.54 52.28
C SER A 679 -22.64 4.60 51.18
N LYS A 680 -22.71 3.67 50.20
CA LYS A 680 -22.46 3.90 48.75
C LYS A 680 -22.82 2.69 47.87
N GLN A 681 -23.62 2.91 46.82
CA GLN A 681 -24.18 1.85 45.95
C GLN A 681 -23.22 1.37 44.84
N LYS A 682 -21.93 1.11 45.11
CA LYS A 682 -20.93 0.80 44.06
C LYS A 682 -20.24 -0.57 44.10
N GLU A 683 -20.48 -1.39 45.11
CA GLU A 683 -19.64 -2.61 45.34
C GLU A 683 -20.19 -3.91 44.75
N LYS A 684 -21.49 -3.98 44.40
CA LYS A 684 -22.14 -5.20 43.88
C LYS A 684 -21.68 -5.67 42.48
N ALA A 685 -20.70 -5.00 41.87
CA ALA A 685 -20.10 -5.41 40.60
C ALA A 685 -18.74 -6.14 40.75
N ALA A 686 -18.11 -6.12 41.94
CA ALA A 686 -16.75 -6.62 42.13
C ALA A 686 -16.67 -8.05 42.70
N SER A 687 -17.75 -8.56 43.30
CA SER A 687 -17.77 -9.75 44.15
C SER A 687 -18.12 -11.07 43.45
N LEU A 688 -18.12 -11.13 42.11
CA LEU A 688 -18.51 -12.32 41.32
C LEU A 688 -17.35 -12.97 40.55
N LYS A 689 -16.15 -12.99 41.16
CA LYS A 689 -15.06 -13.87 40.72
C LYS A 689 -15.34 -15.31 41.17
N ARG A 690 -16.18 -16.03 40.41
CA ARG A 690 -16.36 -17.47 40.56
C ARG A 690 -15.03 -18.19 40.30
N ASP A 691 -14.54 -18.95 41.27
CA ASP A 691 -13.48 -19.95 41.02
C ASP A 691 -14.03 -21.04 40.08
N MET A 692 -13.59 -20.98 38.83
CA MET A 692 -13.87 -21.99 37.81
C MET A 692 -12.76 -23.04 37.84
N PRO A 693 -13.06 -24.33 38.14
CA PRO A 693 -12.04 -25.37 38.14
C PRO A 693 -11.32 -25.48 36.79
N LYS A 694 -9.99 -25.57 36.80
CA LYS A 694 -9.20 -26.01 35.64
C LYS A 694 -9.48 -27.51 35.39
N VAL A 695 -10.58 -27.81 34.69
CA VAL A 695 -10.96 -29.19 34.37
C VAL A 695 -9.84 -29.85 33.56
N LEU A 696 -9.23 -30.87 34.14
CA LEU A 696 -8.17 -31.64 33.50
C LEU A 696 -8.74 -32.51 32.37
N HIS A 697 -8.02 -32.55 31.25
CA HIS A 697 -8.38 -33.37 30.10
C HIS A 697 -7.98 -34.83 30.34
N ASP A 698 -8.98 -35.68 30.57
CA ASP A 698 -8.84 -37.13 30.73
C ASP A 698 -8.85 -37.84 29.36
N SER A 699 -7.65 -38.10 28.83
CA SER A 699 -7.49 -38.79 27.54
C SER A 699 -7.78 -40.29 27.57
N SER A 700 -8.29 -40.86 28.68
CA SER A 700 -8.91 -42.19 28.63
C SER A 700 -10.28 -42.15 27.94
N LYS A 701 -10.89 -40.96 27.84
CA LYS A 701 -12.24 -40.73 27.32
C LYS A 701 -12.29 -40.13 25.91
N ASP A 702 -11.15 -40.07 25.21
CA ASP A 702 -11.05 -39.42 23.89
C ASP A 702 -11.98 -40.07 22.84
N SER A 703 -12.22 -41.39 22.90
CA SER A 703 -13.12 -42.10 21.97
C SER A 703 -14.62 -41.93 22.28
N ILE A 704 -14.97 -41.52 23.51
CA ILE A 704 -16.37 -41.27 23.93
C ILE A 704 -16.69 -39.76 24.04
N THR A 705 -15.74 -38.89 23.69
CA THR A 705 -15.89 -37.43 23.80
C THR A 705 -15.77 -36.78 22.43
N VAL A 706 -16.71 -35.89 22.09
CA VAL A 706 -16.59 -34.99 20.93
C VAL A 706 -16.30 -33.56 21.37
N PHE A 707 -15.53 -32.85 20.55
CA PHE A 707 -15.29 -31.42 20.65
C PHE A 707 -16.30 -30.70 19.75
N VAL A 708 -17.07 -29.78 20.32
CA VAL A 708 -18.10 -28.98 19.62
C VAL A 708 -17.67 -27.52 19.64
N SER A 709 -17.67 -26.85 18.49
CA SER A 709 -17.19 -25.48 18.35
C SER A 709 -17.97 -24.64 17.32
N ASN A 710 -17.54 -23.41 17.09
CA ASN A 710 -18.25 -22.37 16.31
C ASN A 710 -19.63 -21.97 16.89
N LEU A 711 -19.85 -22.25 18.18
CA LEU A 711 -21.07 -21.91 18.89
C LEU A 711 -21.19 -20.38 19.12
N PRO A 712 -22.40 -19.83 19.29
CA PRO A 712 -22.63 -18.42 19.62
C PRO A 712 -21.94 -18.02 20.92
N TYR A 713 -21.14 -16.94 20.91
CA TYR A 713 -20.51 -16.40 22.12
C TYR A 713 -21.55 -15.78 23.09
N SER A 714 -22.73 -15.42 22.56
CA SER A 714 -23.90 -14.94 23.28
C SER A 714 -24.76 -16.05 23.91
N MET A 715 -24.41 -17.32 23.72
CA MET A 715 -25.20 -18.45 24.21
C MET A 715 -25.17 -18.53 25.74
N GLN A 716 -26.24 -18.06 26.37
CA GLN A 716 -26.55 -18.34 27.78
C GLN A 716 -26.94 -19.82 27.93
N GLU A 717 -26.50 -20.44 29.03
CA GLU A 717 -26.75 -21.85 29.41
C GLU A 717 -26.50 -22.86 28.26
N PRO A 718 -25.27 -22.89 27.70
CA PRO A 718 -24.93 -23.74 26.55
C PRO A 718 -25.03 -25.24 26.84
N ASP A 719 -24.83 -25.67 28.09
CA ASP A 719 -25.05 -27.05 28.54
C ASP A 719 -26.52 -27.47 28.42
N THR A 720 -27.44 -26.63 28.93
CA THR A 720 -28.89 -26.85 28.84
C THR A 720 -29.38 -26.82 27.38
N LYS A 721 -28.86 -25.90 26.55
CA LYS A 721 -29.25 -25.78 25.14
C LYS A 721 -28.73 -26.90 24.24
N LEU A 722 -27.55 -27.45 24.53
CA LEU A 722 -26.93 -28.48 23.69
C LEU A 722 -27.34 -29.90 24.09
N ARG A 723 -27.76 -30.14 25.34
CA ARG A 723 -28.19 -31.47 25.81
C ARG A 723 -29.26 -32.12 24.90
N PRO A 724 -30.39 -31.46 24.55
CA PRO A 724 -31.39 -32.06 23.67
C PRO A 724 -30.89 -32.38 22.25
N LEU A 725 -29.90 -31.65 21.75
CA LEU A 725 -29.33 -31.87 20.42
C LEU A 725 -28.46 -33.13 20.37
N PHE A 726 -27.75 -33.45 21.46
CA PHE A 726 -26.87 -34.61 21.54
C PHE A 726 -27.52 -35.85 22.17
N GLU A 727 -28.59 -35.71 22.95
CA GLU A 727 -29.40 -36.85 23.41
C GLU A 727 -30.01 -37.65 22.25
N ALA A 728 -30.24 -37.01 21.09
CA ALA A 728 -30.61 -37.68 19.84
C ALA A 728 -29.52 -38.62 19.27
N CYS A 729 -28.26 -38.49 19.70
CA CYS A 729 -27.15 -39.39 19.38
C CYS A 729 -26.93 -40.47 20.45
N GLY A 730 -27.63 -40.39 21.60
CA GLY A 730 -27.54 -41.35 22.70
C GLY A 730 -27.24 -40.72 24.07
N GLU A 731 -26.89 -41.55 25.06
CA GLU A 731 -26.85 -41.13 26.46
C GLU A 731 -25.65 -40.20 26.77
N VAL A 732 -25.96 -38.91 26.96
CA VAL A 732 -24.99 -37.84 27.28
C VAL A 732 -24.66 -37.83 28.77
N VAL A 733 -23.41 -38.19 29.09
CA VAL A 733 -22.85 -38.21 30.45
C VAL A 733 -22.59 -36.79 30.95
N GLN A 734 -21.89 -35.96 30.15
CA GLN A 734 -21.57 -34.58 30.54
C GLN A 734 -21.39 -33.66 29.33
N ILE A 735 -21.88 -32.42 29.43
CA ILE A 735 -21.48 -31.32 28.55
C ILE A 735 -20.59 -30.36 29.34
N ARG A 736 -19.42 -30.02 28.79
CA ARG A 736 -18.39 -29.17 29.40
C ARG A 736 -18.18 -27.90 28.56
N PRO A 737 -19.03 -26.86 28.70
CA PRO A 737 -18.82 -25.58 28.04
C PRO A 737 -17.62 -24.83 28.63
N ILE A 738 -16.83 -24.18 27.77
CA ILE A 738 -15.61 -23.50 28.19
C ILE A 738 -15.81 -21.98 28.17
N PHE A 739 -15.52 -21.36 29.31
CA PHE A 739 -15.64 -19.93 29.54
C PHE A 739 -14.28 -19.23 29.59
N SER A 740 -14.30 -17.91 29.49
CA SER A 740 -13.15 -17.02 29.61
C SER A 740 -12.88 -16.64 31.06
N ASN A 741 -11.68 -16.12 31.35
CA ASN A 741 -11.29 -15.64 32.68
C ASN A 741 -12.15 -14.48 33.22
N ARG A 742 -13.05 -13.93 32.38
CA ARG A 742 -14.04 -12.89 32.71
C ARG A 742 -15.48 -13.43 32.87
N GLY A 743 -15.72 -14.72 32.62
CA GLY A 743 -17.04 -15.36 32.63
C GLY A 743 -17.67 -15.57 31.25
N ASP A 744 -17.19 -14.90 30.20
CA ASP A 744 -17.78 -14.99 28.84
C ASP A 744 -17.64 -16.39 28.22
N PHE A 745 -18.67 -16.92 27.57
CA PHE A 745 -18.59 -18.21 26.87
C PHE A 745 -17.66 -18.12 25.65
N ARG A 746 -16.76 -19.11 25.45
CA ARG A 746 -15.76 -19.08 24.37
C ARG A 746 -16.23 -19.67 23.03
N GLY A 747 -17.50 -20.06 22.90
CA GLY A 747 -18.06 -20.61 21.67
C GLY A 747 -17.64 -22.06 21.37
N TYR A 748 -17.24 -22.83 22.38
CA TYR A 748 -16.94 -24.26 22.27
C TYR A 748 -17.17 -25.02 23.58
N CYS A 749 -17.46 -26.32 23.46
CA CYS A 749 -17.64 -27.25 24.57
C CYS A 749 -17.11 -28.65 24.22
N TYR A 750 -17.07 -29.54 25.21
CA TYR A 750 -16.87 -30.98 25.01
C TYR A 750 -18.13 -31.73 25.43
N VAL A 751 -18.54 -32.74 24.67
CA VAL A 751 -19.70 -33.60 24.98
C VAL A 751 -19.19 -35.02 25.18
N GLU A 752 -19.41 -35.57 26.36
CA GLU A 752 -19.03 -36.93 26.75
C GLU A 752 -20.26 -37.84 26.71
N PHE A 753 -20.17 -38.92 25.95
CA PHE A 753 -21.18 -39.96 25.81
C PHE A 753 -20.84 -41.19 26.65
N LYS A 754 -21.85 -42.03 26.88
CA LYS A 754 -21.70 -43.34 27.53
C LYS A 754 -21.11 -44.41 26.60
N GLU A 755 -21.33 -44.28 25.29
CA GLU A 755 -20.89 -45.23 24.27
C GLU A 755 -20.09 -44.55 23.15
N GLU A 756 -19.05 -45.22 22.65
CA GLU A 756 -18.26 -44.79 21.48
C GLU A 756 -19.13 -44.70 20.22
N LYS A 757 -20.17 -45.54 20.10
CA LYS A 757 -21.16 -45.48 19.02
C LYS A 757 -21.91 -44.14 18.99
N SER A 758 -22.28 -43.59 20.14
CA SER A 758 -22.94 -42.28 20.25
C SER A 758 -21.99 -41.13 19.93
N ALA A 759 -20.71 -41.24 20.29
CA ALA A 759 -19.69 -40.29 19.88
C ALA A 759 -19.50 -40.27 18.34
N LEU A 760 -19.53 -41.44 17.68
CA LEU A 760 -19.53 -41.52 16.21
C LEU A 760 -20.77 -40.87 15.58
N GLN A 761 -21.98 -41.15 16.09
CA GLN A 761 -23.21 -40.49 15.62
C GLN A 761 -23.21 -38.98 15.86
N ALA A 762 -22.51 -38.49 16.90
CA ALA A 762 -22.33 -37.06 17.12
C ALA A 762 -21.38 -36.41 16.09
N LEU A 763 -20.46 -37.15 15.46
CA LEU A 763 -19.65 -36.61 14.35
C LEU A 763 -20.50 -36.35 13.09
N GLU A 764 -21.58 -37.12 12.89
CA GLU A 764 -22.58 -36.91 11.83
C GLU A 764 -23.45 -35.65 12.07
N MET A 765 -23.31 -34.99 13.23
CA MET A 765 -23.96 -33.71 13.55
C MET A 765 -23.12 -32.48 13.12
N ASP A 766 -21.94 -32.68 12.52
CA ASP A 766 -21.13 -31.58 12.01
C ASP A 766 -21.91 -30.68 11.03
N ARG A 767 -21.62 -29.38 11.05
CA ARG A 767 -22.26 -28.31 10.28
C ARG A 767 -23.75 -28.04 10.56
N LYS A 768 -24.45 -28.79 11.43
CA LYS A 768 -25.86 -28.48 11.77
C LYS A 768 -26.00 -27.07 12.40
N SER A 769 -27.01 -26.32 11.99
CA SER A 769 -27.19 -24.92 12.42
C SER A 769 -27.72 -24.80 13.86
N VAL A 770 -27.08 -23.96 14.67
CA VAL A 770 -27.45 -23.64 16.05
C VAL A 770 -27.40 -22.11 16.22
N GLU A 771 -28.54 -21.49 16.54
CA GLU A 771 -28.71 -20.03 16.61
C GLU A 771 -28.09 -19.28 15.40
N GLY A 772 -28.29 -19.80 14.19
CA GLY A 772 -27.80 -19.22 12.93
C GLY A 772 -26.32 -19.46 12.61
N ARG A 773 -25.61 -20.29 13.38
CA ARG A 773 -24.21 -20.69 13.09
C ARG A 773 -24.09 -22.20 12.96
N PRO A 774 -23.39 -22.73 11.93
CA PRO A 774 -23.14 -24.17 11.83
C PRO A 774 -22.23 -24.60 12.98
N MET A 775 -22.70 -25.47 13.88
CA MET A 775 -21.84 -26.06 14.90
C MET A 775 -20.84 -26.99 14.24
N PHE A 776 -19.61 -26.99 14.73
CA PHE A 776 -18.56 -27.86 14.22
C PHE A 776 -18.27 -28.97 15.22
N VAL A 777 -18.51 -30.22 14.85
CA VAL A 777 -18.33 -31.39 15.74
C VAL A 777 -17.15 -32.23 15.25
N SER A 778 -16.30 -32.67 16.18
CA SER A 778 -15.05 -33.35 15.82
C SER A 778 -14.56 -34.27 16.95
N PRO A 779 -13.68 -35.25 16.69
CA PRO A 779 -13.14 -36.11 17.73
C PRO A 779 -12.39 -35.32 18.81
N CYS A 780 -12.56 -35.68 20.09
CA CYS A 780 -11.73 -35.13 21.15
C CYS A 780 -10.30 -35.66 21.02
N VAL A 781 -9.33 -34.77 20.88
CA VAL A 781 -7.91 -35.14 20.76
C VAL A 781 -7.04 -34.26 21.65
N ASP A 782 -6.18 -34.92 22.42
CA ASP A 782 -5.10 -34.28 23.17
C ASP A 782 -4.12 -33.55 22.24
N LYS A 783 -4.28 -32.23 22.12
CA LYS A 783 -3.39 -31.34 21.35
C LYS A 783 -1.90 -31.48 21.74
N SER A 784 -1.62 -31.92 22.97
CA SER A 784 -0.26 -32.12 23.49
C SER A 784 0.24 -33.57 23.40
N LYS A 785 -0.55 -34.48 22.80
CA LYS A 785 -0.04 -35.71 22.17
C LYS A 785 0.05 -35.61 20.64
N ASN A 786 -0.77 -34.74 20.03
CA ASN A 786 -0.96 -34.67 18.58
C ASN A 786 -0.97 -33.20 18.10
N PRO A 787 0.17 -32.48 18.12
CA PRO A 787 0.23 -31.04 17.85
C PRO A 787 -0.19 -30.67 16.41
N ASP A 788 0.02 -31.56 15.46
CA ASP A 788 -0.39 -31.39 14.06
C ASP A 788 -1.88 -31.68 13.79
N PHE A 789 -2.65 -32.06 14.82
CA PHE A 789 -4.09 -32.31 14.74
C PHE A 789 -4.89 -31.00 14.64
N LYS A 790 -4.70 -30.32 13.51
CA LYS A 790 -5.41 -29.11 13.08
C LYS A 790 -6.82 -29.51 12.65
N VAL A 791 -7.70 -29.71 13.64
CA VAL A 791 -9.11 -30.14 13.51
C VAL A 791 -9.85 -29.38 12.40
N PHE A 792 -9.62 -28.07 12.31
CA PHE A 792 -10.10 -27.23 11.21
C PHE A 792 -8.96 -26.84 10.28
N ARG A 793 -8.84 -27.59 9.17
CA ARG A 793 -8.19 -27.13 7.94
C ARG A 793 -9.27 -26.66 6.97
N TYR A 794 -9.40 -25.34 6.80
CA TYR A 794 -9.67 -24.84 5.45
C TYR A 794 -8.39 -25.06 4.64
N SER A 795 -8.48 -25.37 3.35
CA SER A 795 -7.25 -25.48 2.55
C SER A 795 -6.54 -24.12 2.53
N THR A 796 -5.21 -24.15 2.51
CA THR A 796 -4.37 -22.98 2.19
C THR A 796 -3.77 -23.10 0.79
N SER A 797 -4.36 -23.96 -0.05
CA SER A 797 -4.20 -23.96 -1.50
C SER A 797 -5.26 -23.07 -2.14
N LEU A 798 -5.02 -22.69 -3.40
CA LEU A 798 -6.07 -22.18 -4.28
C LEU A 798 -7.19 -23.23 -4.38
N GLU A 799 -8.43 -22.85 -4.06
CA GLU A 799 -9.60 -23.74 -4.13
C GLU A 799 -10.45 -23.35 -5.36
N LYS A 800 -10.08 -23.86 -6.54
CA LYS A 800 -10.65 -23.43 -7.83
C LYS A 800 -12.19 -23.46 -7.95
N HIS A 801 -12.85 -24.40 -7.28
CA HIS A 801 -14.32 -24.51 -7.28
C HIS A 801 -15.01 -23.60 -6.25
N LYS A 802 -14.26 -22.86 -5.44
CA LYS A 802 -14.79 -21.95 -4.42
C LYS A 802 -14.47 -20.51 -4.73
N LEU A 803 -15.45 -19.63 -4.56
CA LEU A 803 -15.29 -18.20 -4.64
C LEU A 803 -15.21 -17.57 -3.26
N PHE A 804 -14.43 -16.50 -3.18
CA PHE A 804 -14.41 -15.54 -2.10
C PHE A 804 -15.11 -14.26 -2.57
N ILE A 805 -16.21 -13.92 -1.91
CA ILE A 805 -16.98 -12.69 -2.17
C ILE A 805 -16.67 -11.71 -1.05
N SER A 806 -16.41 -10.46 -1.41
CA SER A 806 -16.09 -9.36 -0.48
C SER A 806 -16.84 -8.09 -0.87
N GLY A 807 -17.00 -7.15 0.07
CA GLY A 807 -17.76 -5.92 -0.13
C GLY A 807 -19.28 -6.06 0.11
N LEU A 808 -19.77 -7.25 0.44
CA LEU A 808 -21.20 -7.48 0.73
C LEU A 808 -21.72 -6.54 1.83
N PRO A 809 -22.91 -5.93 1.68
CA PRO A 809 -23.46 -5.06 2.70
C PRO A 809 -23.79 -5.87 3.96
N PHE A 810 -23.67 -5.26 5.15
CA PHE A 810 -23.92 -5.95 6.44
C PHE A 810 -25.39 -6.38 6.64
N SER A 811 -26.29 -6.01 5.72
CA SER A 811 -27.70 -6.40 5.63
C SER A 811 -27.99 -7.43 4.53
N CYS A 812 -26.97 -8.05 3.93
CA CYS A 812 -27.12 -9.18 3.01
C CYS A 812 -27.34 -10.48 3.81
N THR A 813 -28.42 -11.22 3.52
CA THR A 813 -28.71 -12.50 4.18
C THR A 813 -28.08 -13.69 3.44
N LYS A 814 -28.19 -14.91 3.99
CA LYS A 814 -27.66 -16.11 3.31
C LYS A 814 -28.48 -16.39 2.04
N GLU A 815 -29.79 -16.22 2.17
CA GLU A 815 -30.82 -16.55 1.19
C GLU A 815 -30.69 -15.64 -0.04
N GLU A 816 -30.54 -14.34 0.17
CA GLU A 816 -30.31 -13.34 -0.90
C GLU A 816 -29.05 -13.65 -1.72
N LEU A 817 -27.94 -13.99 -1.06
CA LEU A 817 -26.70 -14.34 -1.75
C LEU A 817 -26.80 -15.70 -2.46
N GLU A 818 -27.55 -16.65 -1.89
CA GLU A 818 -27.77 -17.96 -2.51
C GLU A 818 -28.67 -17.89 -3.75
N GLU A 819 -29.64 -16.98 -3.77
CA GLU A 819 -30.47 -16.68 -4.94
C GLU A 819 -29.64 -16.08 -6.08
N ILE A 820 -28.78 -15.08 -5.79
CA ILE A 820 -27.87 -14.48 -6.78
C ILE A 820 -26.88 -15.52 -7.32
N CYS A 821 -26.25 -16.33 -6.46
CA CYS A 821 -25.28 -17.34 -6.92
C CYS A 821 -25.92 -18.47 -7.75
N LYS A 822 -27.19 -18.83 -7.50
CA LYS A 822 -27.90 -19.84 -8.31
C LYS A 822 -28.05 -19.46 -9.79
N ALA A 823 -28.05 -18.18 -10.12
CA ALA A 823 -28.07 -17.71 -11.52
C ALA A 823 -26.80 -18.07 -12.32
N HIS A 824 -25.74 -18.53 -11.65
CA HIS A 824 -24.43 -18.80 -12.27
C HIS A 824 -23.92 -20.24 -12.10
N GLY A 825 -24.63 -21.10 -11.36
CA GLY A 825 -24.29 -22.52 -11.26
C GLY A 825 -24.90 -23.24 -10.05
N THR A 826 -24.57 -24.53 -9.91
CA THR A 826 -25.01 -25.36 -8.78
C THR A 826 -24.24 -24.97 -7.52
N VAL A 827 -24.88 -24.22 -6.61
CA VAL A 827 -24.28 -23.87 -5.31
C VAL A 827 -24.33 -25.08 -4.37
N LYS A 828 -23.17 -25.51 -3.89
CA LYS A 828 -22.95 -26.72 -3.07
C LYS A 828 -22.76 -26.41 -1.58
N ASP A 829 -22.10 -25.29 -1.25
CA ASP A 829 -21.99 -24.73 0.11
C ASP A 829 -21.95 -23.20 0.02
N LEU A 830 -22.54 -22.51 0.98
CA LEU A 830 -22.55 -21.04 1.03
C LEU A 830 -22.43 -20.55 2.47
N ARG A 831 -21.39 -19.75 2.73
CA ARG A 831 -20.97 -19.37 4.06
C ARG A 831 -20.64 -17.88 4.15
N LEU A 832 -21.54 -17.11 4.77
CA LEU A 832 -21.23 -15.77 5.26
C LEU A 832 -20.19 -15.83 6.39
N VAL A 833 -19.21 -14.93 6.35
CA VAL A 833 -18.19 -14.79 7.40
C VAL A 833 -18.69 -13.81 8.46
N THR A 834 -18.79 -14.26 9.71
CA THR A 834 -19.23 -13.44 10.85
C THR A 834 -18.07 -13.08 11.78
N ASN A 835 -18.19 -11.91 12.42
CA ASN A 835 -17.32 -11.51 13.52
C ASN A 835 -17.62 -12.34 14.78
N ARG A 836 -16.76 -12.24 15.80
CA ARG A 836 -16.97 -12.92 17.11
C ARG A 836 -18.32 -12.58 17.76
N ALA A 837 -18.90 -11.41 17.46
CA ALA A 837 -20.22 -10.98 17.92
C ALA A 837 -21.39 -11.43 17.01
N GLY A 838 -21.19 -12.40 16.11
CA GLY A 838 -22.23 -12.92 15.20
C GLY A 838 -22.57 -12.02 14.01
N LYS A 839 -22.35 -10.70 14.09
CA LYS A 839 -22.54 -9.75 12.98
C LYS A 839 -21.73 -10.16 11.73
N PRO A 840 -22.29 -10.06 10.51
CA PRO A 840 -21.55 -10.35 9.27
C PRO A 840 -20.37 -9.41 9.06
N LYS A 841 -19.35 -9.87 8.33
CA LYS A 841 -18.14 -9.11 7.98
C LYS A 841 -18.17 -8.45 6.59
N GLY A 842 -19.27 -8.62 5.83
CA GLY A 842 -19.31 -8.26 4.41
C GLY A 842 -18.44 -9.16 3.52
N LEU A 843 -18.15 -10.39 3.98
CA LEU A 843 -17.40 -11.41 3.25
C LEU A 843 -18.19 -12.72 3.23
N ALA A 844 -18.09 -13.48 2.15
CA ALA A 844 -18.67 -14.83 2.03
C ALA A 844 -17.75 -15.77 1.25
N TYR A 845 -17.99 -17.07 1.40
CA TYR A 845 -17.44 -18.12 0.55
C TYR A 845 -18.58 -18.91 -0.09
N VAL A 846 -18.44 -19.23 -1.38
CA VAL A 846 -19.43 -19.97 -2.17
C VAL A 846 -18.71 -21.11 -2.88
N GLU A 847 -19.12 -22.35 -2.62
CA GLU A 847 -18.62 -23.54 -3.33
C GLU A 847 -19.59 -23.90 -4.45
N TYR A 848 -19.09 -23.95 -5.69
CA TYR A 848 -19.83 -24.48 -6.84
C TYR A 848 -19.49 -25.96 -7.07
N GLU A 849 -20.34 -26.65 -7.83
CA GLU A 849 -20.12 -28.04 -8.21
C GLU A 849 -18.94 -28.22 -9.19
N ASN A 850 -18.68 -27.24 -10.07
CA ASN A 850 -17.69 -27.34 -11.14
C ASN A 850 -16.76 -26.11 -11.24
N GLU A 851 -15.53 -26.30 -11.74
CA GLU A 851 -14.55 -25.21 -12.00
C GLU A 851 -15.08 -24.19 -13.01
N SER A 852 -15.76 -24.63 -14.06
CA SER A 852 -16.36 -23.74 -15.07
C SER A 852 -17.48 -22.87 -14.50
N GLN A 853 -18.32 -23.41 -13.60
CA GLN A 853 -19.36 -22.63 -12.91
C GLN A 853 -18.73 -21.55 -12.02
N ALA A 854 -17.70 -21.90 -11.23
CA ALA A 854 -16.97 -20.94 -10.41
C ALA A 854 -16.35 -19.82 -11.27
N SER A 855 -15.68 -20.15 -12.37
CA SER A 855 -15.09 -19.16 -13.29
C SER A 855 -16.14 -18.29 -13.99
N GLN A 856 -17.27 -18.87 -14.44
CA GLN A 856 -18.38 -18.11 -15.03
C GLN A 856 -19.05 -17.18 -14.02
N ALA A 857 -19.16 -17.59 -12.76
CA ALA A 857 -19.67 -16.75 -11.68
C ALA A 857 -18.71 -15.60 -11.34
N VAL A 858 -17.38 -15.80 -11.35
CA VAL A 858 -16.40 -14.69 -11.24
C VAL A 858 -16.63 -13.68 -12.36
N MET A 859 -16.65 -14.13 -13.62
CA MET A 859 -16.81 -13.26 -14.80
C MET A 859 -18.14 -12.51 -14.88
N LYS A 860 -19.16 -12.88 -14.08
CA LYS A 860 -20.49 -12.27 -14.09
C LYS A 860 -20.89 -11.56 -12.78
N MET A 861 -20.24 -11.87 -11.67
CA MET A 861 -20.57 -11.31 -10.35
C MET A 861 -19.54 -10.31 -9.83
N ASP A 862 -18.29 -10.31 -10.33
CA ASP A 862 -17.30 -9.30 -9.93
C ASP A 862 -17.75 -7.91 -10.41
N GLY A 863 -17.74 -6.93 -9.52
CA GLY A 863 -18.28 -5.58 -9.80
C GLY A 863 -19.81 -5.42 -9.67
N MET A 864 -20.56 -6.47 -9.36
CA MET A 864 -22.03 -6.38 -9.23
C MET A 864 -22.44 -5.52 -8.01
N THR A 865 -23.48 -4.70 -8.14
CA THR A 865 -23.98 -3.86 -7.03
C THR A 865 -25.13 -4.52 -6.29
N ILE A 866 -24.94 -4.79 -4.98
CA ILE A 866 -25.95 -5.33 -4.07
C ILE A 866 -26.25 -4.30 -2.98
N LYS A 867 -27.49 -3.77 -2.94
CA LYS A 867 -27.98 -2.81 -1.92
C LYS A 867 -26.96 -1.69 -1.62
N GLU A 868 -26.62 -0.91 -2.65
CA GLU A 868 -25.66 0.22 -2.62
C GLU A 868 -24.17 -0.16 -2.47
N ASN A 869 -23.82 -1.45 -2.32
CA ASN A 869 -22.44 -1.92 -2.23
C ASN A 869 -22.00 -2.66 -3.51
N ILE A 870 -20.88 -2.26 -4.12
CA ILE A 870 -20.18 -3.03 -5.16
C ILE A 870 -19.47 -4.23 -4.50
N ILE A 871 -19.74 -5.46 -4.97
CA ILE A 871 -19.04 -6.66 -4.51
C ILE A 871 -17.81 -6.95 -5.37
N LYS A 872 -16.80 -7.58 -4.76
CA LYS A 872 -15.65 -8.17 -5.46
C LYS A 872 -15.64 -9.69 -5.27
N VAL A 873 -15.50 -10.42 -6.37
CA VAL A 873 -15.67 -11.88 -6.47
C VAL A 873 -14.43 -12.50 -7.11
N ALA A 874 -13.67 -13.27 -6.33
CA ALA A 874 -12.45 -13.91 -6.80
C ALA A 874 -12.43 -15.42 -6.47
N ILE A 875 -11.59 -16.19 -7.17
CA ILE A 875 -11.31 -17.58 -6.79
C ILE A 875 -10.65 -17.60 -5.40
N SER A 876 -11.10 -18.52 -4.54
CA SER A 876 -10.68 -18.62 -3.14
C SER A 876 -9.20 -18.95 -3.00
N ASN A 877 -8.39 -17.93 -2.70
CA ASN A 877 -6.95 -18.04 -2.39
C ASN A 877 -6.68 -17.58 -0.94
N PRO A 878 -7.07 -18.38 0.08
CA PRO A 878 -6.92 -18.00 1.48
C PRO A 878 -5.44 -17.90 1.90
N PRO A 879 -4.99 -16.77 2.47
CA PRO A 879 -3.57 -16.50 2.66
C PRO A 879 -2.91 -17.50 3.63
N GLN A 880 -1.72 -17.96 3.25
CA GLN A 880 -0.92 -18.86 4.08
C GLN A 880 -0.61 -18.23 5.43
N ARG A 881 -0.91 -18.94 6.53
CA ARG A 881 -0.55 -18.49 7.86
C ARG A 881 0.96 -18.58 8.05
N LYS A 882 1.64 -17.43 8.09
CA LYS A 882 3.05 -17.31 8.49
C LYS A 882 3.29 -18.07 9.80
N VAL A 883 4.06 -19.13 9.73
CA VAL A 883 4.64 -19.78 10.92
C VAL A 883 5.87 -18.96 11.32
N PRO A 884 6.18 -18.78 12.61
CA PRO A 884 7.44 -18.16 13.02
C PRO A 884 8.60 -19.12 12.72
N GLU A 885 9.28 -18.92 11.59
CA GLU A 885 10.42 -19.75 11.21
C GLU A 885 11.71 -19.33 11.92
N LYS A 886 12.55 -20.32 12.21
CA LYS A 886 13.80 -20.20 12.97
C LYS A 886 14.98 -20.17 11.99
N PRO A 887 15.93 -19.22 12.09
CA PRO A 887 16.88 -18.96 11.00
C PRO A 887 18.12 -19.86 11.05
N GLU A 888 18.18 -20.93 10.25
CA GLU A 888 19.37 -21.80 10.16
C GLU A 888 19.81 -22.11 8.70
N THR A 889 20.96 -21.52 8.31
CA THR A 889 21.95 -21.96 7.31
C THR A 889 21.56 -22.29 5.86
N ARG A 890 22.18 -21.59 4.90
CA ARG A 890 22.23 -21.94 3.46
C ARG A 890 23.26 -23.04 3.16
N LYS A 891 23.02 -23.84 2.11
CA LYS A 891 24.05 -24.60 1.36
C LYS A 891 23.79 -24.50 -0.15
N ALA A 892 24.85 -24.41 -0.95
CA ALA A 892 24.87 -24.72 -2.39
C ALA A 892 25.51 -26.13 -2.57
N PRO A 893 25.29 -26.83 -3.70
CA PRO A 893 25.96 -26.60 -4.99
C PRO A 893 24.95 -26.60 -6.17
N GLY A 894 25.28 -26.52 -7.47
CA GLY A 894 26.57 -26.54 -8.18
C GLY A 894 26.75 -27.81 -9.04
N GLY A 895 26.55 -27.71 -10.36
CA GLY A 895 26.71 -28.82 -11.32
C GLY A 895 26.19 -28.49 -12.73
N PRO A 896 26.97 -28.66 -13.83
CA PRO A 896 26.58 -28.27 -15.20
C PRO A 896 26.28 -29.45 -16.14
N MET A 897 25.59 -29.22 -17.28
CA MET A 897 25.83 -29.94 -18.54
C MET A 897 25.16 -29.32 -19.80
N LEU A 898 26.02 -29.01 -20.79
CA LEU A 898 25.89 -29.22 -22.26
C LEU A 898 24.78 -28.58 -23.13
N LEU A 899 25.29 -27.79 -24.09
CA LEU A 899 24.84 -27.41 -25.45
C LEU A 899 24.61 -28.65 -26.38
N PRO A 900 24.04 -28.57 -27.64
CA PRO A 900 24.23 -27.44 -28.58
C PRO A 900 23.11 -27.05 -29.60
N GLN A 901 23.10 -25.74 -29.94
CA GLN A 901 23.13 -25.16 -31.31
C GLN A 901 22.08 -25.53 -32.38
N THR A 902 21.35 -24.52 -32.90
CA THR A 902 21.07 -24.37 -34.36
C THR A 902 20.56 -22.95 -34.73
N TYR A 903 20.96 -22.51 -35.93
CA TYR A 903 20.63 -21.33 -36.78
C TYR A 903 19.54 -20.30 -36.39
N GLY A 904 19.73 -19.05 -36.86
CA GLY A 904 18.75 -17.95 -36.74
C GLY A 904 18.68 -17.01 -37.96
N ALA A 905 17.79 -16.01 -37.89
CA ALA A 905 17.64 -14.84 -38.77
C ALA A 905 16.97 -13.73 -37.94
N ARG A 906 17.33 -12.43 -37.95
CA ARG A 906 17.84 -11.48 -38.96
C ARG A 906 16.76 -10.77 -39.80
N GLY A 907 16.03 -9.84 -39.15
CA GLY A 907 15.41 -8.65 -39.76
C GLY A 907 15.59 -7.47 -38.79
N LYS A 908 16.04 -6.26 -39.14
CA LYS A 908 15.79 -5.38 -40.31
C LYS A 908 14.38 -4.78 -40.39
N GLY A 909 14.02 -3.96 -39.41
CA GLY A 909 12.97 -2.95 -39.52
C GLY A 909 13.54 -1.59 -39.92
N ARG A 910 13.89 -1.39 -41.20
CA ARG A 910 14.34 -0.07 -41.71
C ARG A 910 13.11 0.72 -42.18
N THR A 911 12.61 1.62 -41.34
CA THR A 911 11.47 2.50 -41.67
C THR A 911 11.86 3.52 -42.75
N GLN A 912 11.52 3.24 -44.01
CA GLN A 912 11.61 4.24 -45.08
C GLN A 912 10.41 5.20 -45.02
N LEU A 913 10.58 6.34 -44.34
CA LEU A 913 9.76 7.54 -44.51
C LEU A 913 10.71 8.70 -44.80
N SER A 914 10.58 9.34 -45.97
CA SER A 914 11.51 10.39 -46.38
C SER A 914 11.19 11.71 -45.68
N LEU A 915 12.12 12.21 -44.87
CA LEU A 915 12.02 13.47 -44.10
C LEU A 915 12.08 14.76 -44.96
N LEU A 916 11.62 14.74 -46.21
CA LEU A 916 11.56 15.90 -47.10
C LEU A 916 10.15 16.51 -47.11
N PRO A 917 9.95 17.70 -46.51
CA PRO A 917 8.69 18.43 -46.63
C PRO A 917 8.40 18.77 -48.10
N ARG A 918 7.13 18.66 -48.50
CA ARG A 918 6.66 18.92 -49.88
C ARG A 918 7.05 20.31 -50.40
N ALA A 919 7.27 21.28 -49.51
CA ALA A 919 7.72 22.64 -49.81
C ALA A 919 9.19 22.76 -50.29
N LEU A 920 10.03 21.72 -50.12
CA LEU A 920 11.45 21.74 -50.52
C LEU A 920 11.74 20.95 -51.81
N GLN A 921 10.75 20.27 -52.40
CA GLN A 921 10.91 19.54 -53.65
C GLN A 921 10.92 20.48 -54.87
N ARG A 922 12.12 20.85 -55.35
CA ARG A 922 12.28 21.50 -56.66
C ARG A 922 12.22 20.47 -57.79
N PRO A 923 11.32 20.59 -58.78
CA PRO A 923 11.33 19.71 -59.95
C PRO A 923 12.52 20.06 -60.86
N SER A 924 13.46 19.13 -61.01
CA SER A 924 14.55 19.25 -61.98
C SER A 924 14.08 18.74 -63.34
N ALA A 925 14.07 19.63 -64.35
CA ALA A 925 13.64 19.29 -65.70
C ALA A 925 14.83 18.92 -66.60
N ALA A 926 14.81 17.71 -67.13
CA ALA A 926 15.65 17.26 -68.24
C ALA A 926 14.81 16.39 -69.20
N ALA A 927 15.00 16.58 -70.51
CA ALA A 927 14.09 16.14 -71.57
C ALA A 927 14.82 15.21 -72.59
N PRO A 928 14.16 14.61 -73.61
CA PRO A 928 14.27 13.14 -73.75
C PRO A 928 14.73 12.62 -75.14
N GLN A 929 15.14 11.35 -75.16
CA GLN A 929 15.18 10.41 -76.31
C GLN A 929 15.18 8.98 -75.72
N ALA A 930 14.34 7.98 -76.03
CA ALA A 930 13.49 7.61 -77.18
C ALA A 930 14.13 6.61 -78.17
N GLU A 931 13.87 5.31 -77.97
CA GLU A 931 13.71 4.32 -79.06
C GLU A 931 12.87 3.08 -78.62
N ASN A 932 12.51 2.19 -79.55
CA ASN A 932 11.38 1.24 -79.44
C ASN A 932 11.78 -0.25 -79.47
N GLY A 933 10.92 -1.15 -78.94
CA GLY A 933 10.97 -2.59 -79.27
C GLY A 933 10.19 -3.53 -78.30
N PRO A 934 9.02 -4.09 -78.69
CA PRO A 934 8.21 -4.97 -77.82
C PRO A 934 8.28 -6.47 -78.19
N ALA A 935 7.99 -7.35 -77.22
CA ALA A 935 7.67 -8.76 -77.43
C ALA A 935 6.73 -9.31 -76.32
N ALA A 936 5.81 -10.20 -76.70
CA ALA A 936 4.93 -10.99 -75.80
C ALA A 936 5.35 -12.48 -75.86
N ALA A 937 4.84 -13.48 -75.13
CA ALA A 937 3.71 -13.66 -74.19
C ALA A 937 4.06 -14.93 -73.33
N PRO A 938 3.14 -15.69 -72.69
CA PRO A 938 1.77 -15.44 -72.23
C PRO A 938 1.60 -15.74 -70.71
N ALA A 939 0.36 -15.78 -70.22
CA ALA A 939 0.05 -15.97 -68.79
C ALA A 939 0.03 -17.44 -68.31
N VAL A 940 0.33 -17.63 -67.02
CA VAL A 940 -0.08 -18.80 -66.20
C VAL A 940 -0.63 -18.27 -64.88
N ALA A 941 -1.80 -18.75 -64.46
CA ALA A 941 -2.42 -18.34 -63.20
C ALA A 941 -1.97 -19.22 -62.02
N ALA A 942 -1.76 -18.59 -60.87
CA ALA A 942 -1.59 -19.24 -59.56
C ALA A 942 -2.43 -18.46 -58.52
N PRO A 943 -2.94 -19.10 -57.45
CA PRO A 943 -4.10 -18.60 -56.72
C PRO A 943 -3.80 -17.43 -55.78
N ALA A 944 -4.83 -16.64 -55.47
CA ALA A 944 -4.79 -15.61 -54.44
C ALA A 944 -4.42 -16.22 -53.08
N ALA A 945 -3.38 -15.71 -52.44
CA ALA A 945 -3.08 -16.00 -51.05
C ALA A 945 -4.11 -15.27 -50.17
N THR A 946 -4.94 -16.03 -49.47
CA THR A 946 -5.94 -15.50 -48.52
C THR A 946 -5.27 -14.65 -47.45
N GLU A 947 -5.79 -13.44 -47.21
CA GLU A 947 -5.36 -12.63 -46.06
C GLU A 947 -5.58 -13.41 -44.76
N ALA A 948 -4.57 -13.42 -43.89
CA ALA A 948 -4.74 -13.96 -42.55
C ALA A 948 -5.68 -13.03 -41.76
N PRO A 949 -6.70 -13.54 -41.07
CA PRO A 949 -7.64 -12.70 -40.34
C PRO A 949 -6.91 -11.95 -39.23
N LYS A 950 -7.09 -10.62 -39.18
CA LYS A 950 -6.60 -9.78 -38.09
C LYS A 950 -7.27 -10.25 -36.80
N MET A 951 -6.51 -10.90 -35.92
CA MET A 951 -7.03 -11.41 -34.64
C MET A 951 -7.58 -10.26 -33.81
N SER A 952 -8.80 -10.42 -33.29
CA SER A 952 -9.42 -9.43 -32.43
C SER A 952 -8.76 -9.43 -31.03
N ASN A 953 -8.94 -8.35 -30.28
CA ASN A 953 -8.54 -8.32 -28.86
C ASN A 953 -9.22 -9.44 -28.04
N ALA A 954 -10.41 -9.89 -28.44
CA ALA A 954 -11.10 -11.02 -27.84
C ALA A 954 -10.43 -12.38 -28.15
N ASP A 955 -9.62 -12.49 -29.21
CA ASP A 955 -8.87 -13.72 -29.53
C ASP A 955 -7.52 -13.76 -28.81
N PHE A 956 -6.87 -12.61 -28.63
CA PHE A 956 -5.74 -12.48 -27.69
C PHE A 956 -6.14 -12.86 -26.26
N ALA A 957 -7.31 -12.40 -25.78
CA ALA A 957 -7.84 -12.78 -24.46
C ALA A 957 -8.06 -14.31 -24.33
N LYS A 958 -8.53 -14.99 -25.39
CA LYS A 958 -8.69 -16.45 -25.41
C LYS A 958 -7.35 -17.20 -25.42
N LEU A 959 -6.28 -16.60 -25.93
CA LEU A 959 -4.94 -17.21 -25.95
C LEU A 959 -4.33 -17.31 -24.54
N PHE A 960 -4.51 -16.29 -23.72
CA PHE A 960 -4.03 -16.26 -22.33
C PHE A 960 -4.79 -17.21 -21.38
N LEU A 961 -5.97 -17.70 -21.77
CA LEU A 961 -6.81 -18.63 -20.99
C LEU A 961 -6.56 -20.12 -21.31
N ARG A 962 -5.39 -20.45 -21.89
CA ARG A 962 -4.97 -21.84 -22.21
C ARG A 962 -3.56 -22.18 -21.72
N LYS A 963 -3.36 -22.16 -20.40
CA LYS A 963 -2.23 -22.80 -19.69
C LYS A 963 -2.64 -23.20 -18.26
#